data_AF-A0A011PP38-F1
#
_entry.id   AF-A0A011PP38-F1
#
_cell.length_a   1.000
_cell.length_b   1.000
_cell.length_c   1.000
_cell.angle_alpha   90.00
_cell.angle_beta   90.00
_cell.angle_gamma   90.00
#
_symmetry.space_group_name_H-M   'P 1'
#
loop_
_entity.id
_entity.type
_entity.pdbx_description
1 polymer ?
#
loop_
_entity_poly.entity_id
_entity_poly.type
_entity_poly.pdbx_seq_one_letter_code
_entity_poly.pdbx_strand_id
1 'polypeptide(L)'
;MSAVARLHAWQDAQASARQVVVEQGLPREVHEGAAISRYGWRAGELAEIVEADGERWSYAYGDDGRLLAVDRDGRRWADYGYDAAGRLSEVCRPDGPLAHSYDEQGRLLRTLRGDASPFVYRWQEQRVASARSDHEESRFHYDARGRVTGIDQRVGGHELSLRFSFDGQGRLQRLDFPQWQQTISFAWDARGRPAAVDWNARQVASFGSDDAARRSWAESRDGVRSETWHEAGSGRPTRQVISRQGQEIRSSELRRDEAFRLLAEGSRRYRYDFCGRLCEAREGDHVWAYRHDARDNVLAEGGPDRDVESDSAGRIRRVRQGAGERVFRHNQAGELLELLVDGKRVARCLYDHKGRLILKSGPQGSERYLYGPDDALLAIADGAGNPRLIYLRLPTGIVGMIDFREDSEGRVVCLHCDAHGNLLFAGSEDDREALAGPFASDPYGLPLAVEGGGENPVPYLYRGRLWHADLGLYRIGGRWYDPALRRFLTPDTYTGAPDDARLLNPFRKAGEQRMARAQILADWLRQPRLRNRTAYCANDPINRFDPDGHWSFGGVLLSLLGVLWTLPNTAFGLAVEVTCLLGEVVRWLVCLFSGGNVSWQTPGFDAAASGRLNAFALVFKGGWLGSFESLLGITFGNVIFVNGEYEQHPEWKRLPDPVRPPAYGGAQTIPKSQALYEHELRHVNQYSWWGPFFHLGLPLFGVYEWDVILNGYQNAGFEQDAREHGGF
;
A
#
# COMPACT_ATOMS: atom_id res chain seq x y z
N MET A 1 -6.54 -19.11 -23.76
CA MET A 1 -6.43 -17.67 -24.09
C MET A 1 -5.12 -17.11 -23.55
N SER A 2 -4.38 -16.34 -24.34
CA SER A 2 -3.16 -15.66 -23.90
C SER A 2 -3.50 -14.55 -22.89
N ALA A 3 -2.52 -14.12 -22.08
CA ALA A 3 -2.70 -13.01 -21.14
C ALA A 3 -3.08 -11.70 -21.85
N VAL A 4 -2.56 -11.49 -23.06
CA VAL A 4 -2.84 -10.33 -23.92
C VAL A 4 -4.29 -10.35 -24.43
N ALA A 5 -4.81 -11.49 -24.88
CA ALA A 5 -6.20 -11.61 -25.31
C ALA A 5 -7.19 -11.36 -24.15
N ARG A 6 -6.85 -11.82 -22.93
CA ARG A 6 -7.64 -11.54 -21.71
C ARG A 6 -7.62 -10.05 -21.34
N LEU A 7 -6.49 -9.38 -21.50
CA LEU A 7 -6.37 -7.94 -21.27
C LEU A 7 -7.23 -7.14 -22.26
N HIS A 8 -7.20 -7.49 -23.55
CA HIS A 8 -8.02 -6.82 -24.56
C HIS A 8 -9.52 -7.05 -24.33
N ALA A 9 -9.94 -8.29 -24.05
CA ALA A 9 -11.35 -8.57 -23.73
C ALA A 9 -11.82 -7.82 -22.48
N TRP A 10 -10.96 -7.67 -21.47
CA TRP A 10 -11.24 -6.83 -20.29
C TRP A 10 -11.34 -5.35 -20.66
N GLN A 11 -10.41 -4.83 -21.47
CA GLN A 11 -10.44 -3.44 -21.96
C GLN A 11 -11.70 -3.16 -22.79
N ASP A 12 -12.10 -4.08 -23.66
CA ASP A 12 -13.29 -3.95 -24.52
C ASP A 12 -14.59 -4.03 -23.69
N ALA A 13 -14.63 -4.90 -22.67
CA ALA A 13 -15.73 -4.97 -21.71
C ALA A 13 -15.84 -3.70 -20.86
N GLN A 14 -14.72 -3.05 -20.52
CA GLN A 14 -14.72 -1.75 -19.83
C GLN A 14 -15.12 -0.60 -20.77
N ALA A 15 -14.62 -0.60 -22.02
CA ALA A 15 -14.91 0.42 -23.02
C ALA A 15 -16.37 0.42 -23.49
N SER A 16 -17.04 -0.74 -23.48
CA SER A 16 -18.48 -0.85 -23.75
C SER A 16 -19.38 -0.43 -22.57
N ALA A 17 -18.85 -0.41 -21.34
CA ALA A 17 -19.60 -0.09 -20.13
C ALA A 17 -19.58 1.40 -19.74
N ARG A 18 -18.60 2.16 -20.25
CA ARG A 18 -18.38 3.56 -19.87
C ARG A 18 -17.89 4.39 -21.04
N GLN A 19 -18.60 5.47 -21.34
CA GLN A 19 -18.22 6.42 -22.38
C GLN A 19 -17.80 7.73 -21.74
N VAL A 20 -16.66 8.28 -22.17
CA VAL A 20 -16.15 9.57 -21.70
C VAL A 20 -16.14 10.53 -22.87
N VAL A 21 -16.98 11.58 -22.77
CA VAL A 21 -16.97 12.68 -23.72
C VAL A 21 -15.90 13.67 -23.28
N VAL A 22 -14.93 13.93 -24.14
CA VAL A 22 -13.77 14.80 -23.86
C VAL A 22 -13.84 16.05 -24.72
N GLU A 23 -13.56 17.20 -24.13
CA GLU A 23 -13.47 18.49 -24.83
C GLU A 23 -12.17 19.19 -24.39
N GLN A 24 -11.37 19.66 -25.34
CA GLN A 24 -10.05 20.28 -25.06
C GLN A 24 -9.14 19.43 -24.17
N GLY A 25 -9.21 18.10 -24.29
CA GLY A 25 -8.42 17.15 -23.49
C GLY A 25 -8.94 16.89 -22.08
N LEU A 26 -10.06 17.51 -21.67
CA LEU A 26 -10.68 17.34 -20.35
C LEU A 26 -12.06 16.65 -20.47
N PRO A 27 -12.37 15.66 -19.62
CA PRO A 27 -13.68 15.00 -19.63
C PRO A 27 -14.80 15.97 -19.29
N ARG A 28 -15.84 16.04 -20.12
CA ARG A 28 -17.04 16.85 -19.91
C ARG A 28 -18.23 16.05 -19.45
N GLU A 29 -18.39 14.85 -20.00
CA GLU A 29 -19.45 13.93 -19.58
C GLU A 29 -18.90 12.53 -19.44
N VAL A 30 -19.39 11.81 -18.43
CA VAL A 30 -19.14 10.38 -18.24
C VAL A 30 -20.49 9.68 -18.21
N HIS A 31 -20.67 8.74 -19.12
CA HIS A 31 -21.89 7.95 -19.29
C HIS A 31 -21.61 6.53 -18.80
N GLU A 32 -22.42 6.05 -17.86
CA GLU A 32 -22.33 4.72 -17.24
C GLU A 32 -23.72 4.08 -17.26
N GLY A 33 -24.00 3.34 -18.33
CA GLY A 33 -25.37 2.93 -18.65
C GLY A 33 -26.25 4.14 -18.97
N ALA A 34 -27.39 4.27 -18.27
CA ALA A 34 -28.31 5.41 -18.45
C ALA A 34 -27.93 6.66 -17.65
N ALA A 35 -26.91 6.57 -16.78
CA ALA A 35 -26.53 7.63 -15.88
C ALA A 35 -25.43 8.51 -16.48
N ILE A 36 -25.61 9.82 -16.40
CA ILE A 36 -24.72 10.82 -17.02
C ILE A 36 -24.24 11.79 -15.95
N SER A 37 -22.94 11.83 -15.70
CA SER A 37 -22.31 12.83 -14.83
C SER A 37 -21.57 13.87 -15.67
N ARG A 38 -21.64 15.15 -15.29
CA ARG A 38 -21.05 16.27 -16.04
C ARG A 38 -19.98 16.99 -15.25
N TYR A 39 -19.00 17.54 -15.97
CA TYR A 39 -17.78 18.12 -15.42
C TYR A 39 -17.50 19.51 -15.98
N GLY A 40 -17.41 20.48 -15.07
CA GLY A 40 -17.03 21.85 -15.35
C GLY A 40 -15.57 22.10 -14.99
N TRP A 41 -14.82 22.74 -15.89
CA TRP A 41 -13.41 23.07 -15.70
C TRP A 41 -13.18 24.56 -15.80
N ARG A 42 -12.24 25.09 -15.01
CA ARG A 42 -11.77 26.48 -15.08
C ARG A 42 -10.26 26.49 -14.98
N ALA A 43 -9.59 27.09 -15.97
CA ALA A 43 -8.12 27.13 -16.06
C ALA A 43 -7.44 25.75 -15.90
N GLY A 44 -8.08 24.68 -16.41
CA GLY A 44 -7.59 23.30 -16.32
C GLY A 44 -7.89 22.58 -15.00
N GLU A 45 -8.47 23.26 -14.01
CA GLU A 45 -8.87 22.65 -12.73
C GLU A 45 -10.36 22.33 -12.70
N LEU A 46 -10.73 21.23 -12.03
CA LEU A 46 -12.12 20.81 -11.89
C LEU A 46 -12.86 21.79 -10.99
N ALA A 47 -13.80 22.52 -11.56
CA ALA A 47 -14.57 23.55 -10.89
C ALA A 47 -15.98 23.09 -10.52
N GLU A 48 -16.54 22.12 -11.24
CA GLU A 48 -17.90 21.63 -11.00
C GLU A 48 -18.05 20.15 -11.36
N ILE A 49 -18.85 19.43 -10.56
CA ILE A 49 -19.37 18.11 -10.86
C ILE A 49 -20.89 18.17 -10.72
N VAL A 50 -21.63 17.71 -11.73
CA VAL A 50 -23.06 17.41 -11.64
C VAL A 50 -23.21 15.91 -11.76
N GLU A 51 -23.61 15.27 -10.67
CA GLU A 51 -23.84 13.82 -10.62
C GLU A 51 -25.10 13.45 -11.41
N ALA A 52 -25.24 12.16 -11.74
CA ALA A 52 -26.37 11.67 -12.54
C ALA A 52 -27.75 11.85 -11.89
N ASP A 53 -27.81 12.04 -10.57
CA ASP A 53 -29.03 12.33 -9.82
C ASP A 53 -29.34 13.84 -9.72
N GLY A 54 -28.49 14.69 -10.32
CA GLY A 54 -28.60 16.14 -10.32
C GLY A 54 -27.86 16.83 -9.17
N GLU A 55 -27.28 16.09 -8.22
CA GLU A 55 -26.48 16.67 -7.13
C GLU A 55 -25.28 17.43 -7.71
N ARG A 56 -25.08 18.68 -7.26
CA ARG A 56 -24.03 19.56 -7.77
C ARG A 56 -22.97 19.83 -6.72
N TRP A 57 -21.72 19.61 -7.08
CA TRP A 57 -20.54 19.97 -6.30
C TRP A 57 -19.74 21.04 -7.04
N SER A 58 -19.40 22.15 -6.37
CA SER A 58 -18.57 23.21 -6.94
C SER A 58 -17.34 23.47 -6.06
N TYR A 59 -16.21 23.74 -6.70
CA TYR A 59 -14.90 23.86 -6.05
C TYR A 59 -14.30 25.24 -6.33
N ALA A 60 -13.91 25.93 -5.25
CA ALA A 60 -13.26 27.24 -5.33
C ALA A 60 -11.79 27.11 -4.93
N TYR A 61 -10.90 27.68 -5.75
CA TYR A 61 -9.45 27.65 -5.55
C TYR A 61 -8.89 29.05 -5.33
N GLY A 62 -7.78 29.14 -4.60
CA GLY A 62 -6.94 30.34 -4.55
C GLY A 62 -6.03 30.45 -5.77
N ASP A 63 -5.35 31.59 -5.93
CA ASP A 63 -4.44 31.84 -7.06
C ASP A 63 -3.25 30.87 -7.10
N ASP A 64 -2.87 30.32 -5.95
CA ASP A 64 -1.86 29.27 -5.79
C ASP A 64 -2.39 27.85 -6.06
N GLY A 65 -3.67 27.73 -6.45
CA GLY A 65 -4.34 26.49 -6.83
C GLY A 65 -4.78 25.63 -5.64
N ARG A 66 -4.70 26.13 -4.39
CA ARG A 66 -5.19 25.41 -3.21
C ARG A 66 -6.72 25.45 -3.12
N LEU A 67 -7.35 24.36 -2.68
CA LEU A 67 -8.80 24.33 -2.52
C LEU A 67 -9.18 25.19 -1.31
N LEU A 68 -9.99 26.22 -1.51
CA LEU A 68 -10.44 27.13 -0.46
C LEU A 68 -11.85 26.79 0.01
N ALA A 69 -12.72 26.35 -0.89
CA ALA A 69 -14.07 26.01 -0.49
C ALA A 69 -14.75 24.99 -1.43
N VAL A 70 -15.76 24.33 -0.89
CA VAL A 70 -16.65 23.41 -1.59
C VAL A 70 -18.09 23.84 -1.33
N ASP A 71 -18.89 23.86 -2.39
CA ASP A 71 -20.33 24.06 -2.34
C ASP A 71 -21.04 22.78 -2.78
N ARG A 72 -22.13 22.46 -2.07
CA ARG A 72 -23.06 21.36 -2.37
C ARG A 72 -24.43 21.95 -2.67
N ASP A 73 -24.95 21.72 -3.87
CA ASP A 73 -26.21 22.27 -4.37
C ASP A 73 -26.32 23.79 -4.17
N GLY A 74 -25.21 24.50 -4.41
CA GLY A 74 -25.11 25.96 -4.27
C GLY A 74 -25.05 26.47 -2.84
N ARG A 75 -24.91 25.60 -1.84
CA ARG A 75 -24.74 25.96 -0.42
C ARG A 75 -23.34 25.60 0.06
N ARG A 76 -22.75 26.45 0.92
CA ARG A 76 -21.42 26.20 1.50
C ARG A 76 -21.39 24.88 2.25
N TRP A 77 -20.53 23.98 1.78
CA TRP A 77 -20.32 22.66 2.35
C TRP A 77 -19.05 22.59 3.21
N ALA A 78 -17.96 23.18 2.73
CA ALA A 78 -16.72 23.20 3.47
C ALA A 78 -15.89 24.42 3.11
N ASP A 79 -15.26 25.04 4.10
CA ASP A 79 -14.18 26.02 3.91
C ASP A 79 -12.87 25.43 4.43
N TYR A 80 -11.78 25.66 3.70
CA TYR A 80 -10.46 25.09 3.97
C TYR A 80 -9.45 26.21 4.27
N GLY A 81 -8.91 26.19 5.48
CA GLY A 81 -7.88 27.09 5.96
C GLY A 81 -6.49 26.46 5.89
N TYR A 82 -5.47 27.27 5.60
CA TYR A 82 -4.08 26.84 5.53
C TYR A 82 -3.18 27.77 6.33
N ASP A 83 -2.10 27.21 6.89
CA ASP A 83 -1.04 28.00 7.51
C ASP A 83 -0.13 28.68 6.47
N ALA A 84 0.80 29.51 6.93
CA ALA A 84 1.74 30.23 6.08
C ALA A 84 2.67 29.32 5.25
N ALA A 85 2.84 28.05 5.66
CA ALA A 85 3.61 27.05 4.93
C ALA A 85 2.75 26.24 3.93
N GLY A 86 1.47 26.60 3.79
CA GLY A 86 0.51 25.95 2.89
C GLY A 86 0.00 24.60 3.40
N ARG A 87 0.14 24.28 4.69
CA ARG A 87 -0.43 23.05 5.28
C ARG A 87 -1.85 23.29 5.72
N LEU A 88 -2.70 22.27 5.64
CA LEU A 88 -4.09 22.36 6.06
C LEU A 88 -4.17 22.64 7.56
N SER A 89 -4.72 23.78 7.96
CA SER A 89 -4.86 24.17 9.37
C SER A 89 -6.28 24.01 9.87
N GLU A 90 -7.29 24.13 9.00
CA GLU A 90 -8.69 24.06 9.40
C GLU A 90 -9.58 23.58 8.25
N VAL A 91 -10.62 22.83 8.58
CA VAL A 91 -11.73 22.49 7.70
C VAL A 91 -13.03 22.78 8.44
N CYS A 92 -13.75 23.81 8.01
CA CYS A 92 -15.04 24.18 8.58
C CYS A 92 -16.16 23.51 7.77
N ARG A 93 -16.92 22.60 8.39
CA ARG A 93 -18.10 21.97 7.78
C ARG A 93 -19.36 22.29 8.58
N PRO A 94 -20.57 22.11 8.02
CA PRO A 94 -21.83 22.31 8.72
C PRO A 94 -21.97 21.57 10.07
N ASP A 95 -21.26 20.46 10.22
CA ASP A 95 -21.24 19.64 11.43
C ASP A 95 -20.14 20.04 12.43
N GLY A 96 -19.28 21.00 12.09
CA GLY A 96 -18.25 21.58 12.95
C GLY A 96 -16.86 21.63 12.30
N PRO A 97 -15.89 22.30 12.96
CA PRO A 97 -14.53 22.41 12.44
C PRO A 97 -13.66 21.19 12.79
N LEU A 98 -12.79 20.81 11.85
CA LEU A 98 -11.60 20.01 12.09
C LEU A 98 -10.39 20.94 12.04
N ALA A 99 -9.49 20.88 13.01
CA ALA A 99 -8.34 21.79 13.05
C ALA A 99 -7.03 21.05 13.32
N HIS A 100 -5.95 21.53 12.71
CA HIS A 100 -4.60 21.00 12.83
C HIS A 100 -3.61 22.13 13.14
N SER A 101 -2.60 21.83 13.95
CA SER A 101 -1.48 22.75 14.17
C SER A 101 -0.16 21.99 14.09
N TYR A 102 0.91 22.72 13.75
CA TYR A 102 2.22 22.15 13.41
C TYR A 102 3.32 22.85 14.19
N ASP A 103 4.43 22.15 14.41
CA ASP A 103 5.66 22.76 14.91
C ASP A 103 6.45 23.47 13.80
N GLU A 104 7.57 24.08 14.18
CA GLU A 104 8.48 24.77 13.26
C GLU A 104 9.09 23.83 12.21
N GLN A 105 9.24 22.54 12.53
CA GLN A 105 9.71 21.50 11.60
C GLN A 105 8.58 20.97 10.69
N GLY A 106 7.35 21.42 10.90
CA GLY A 106 6.18 21.02 10.14
C GLY A 106 5.56 19.67 10.51
N ARG A 107 5.90 19.16 11.69
CA ARG A 107 5.29 17.96 12.25
C ARG A 107 4.00 18.33 12.96
N LEU A 108 3.01 17.45 12.91
CA LEU A 108 1.68 17.67 13.51
C LEU A 108 1.81 17.77 15.03
N LEU A 109 1.38 18.88 15.64
CA LEU A 109 1.37 19.08 17.09
C LEU A 109 0.02 18.76 17.72
N ARG A 110 -1.07 19.11 17.03
CA ARG A 110 -2.42 18.95 17.56
C ARG A 110 -3.44 18.71 16.46
N THR A 111 -4.43 17.87 16.73
CA THR A 111 -5.61 17.66 15.89
C THR A 111 -6.87 17.75 16.75
N LEU A 112 -7.84 18.55 16.31
CA LEU A 112 -9.18 18.65 16.87
C LEU A 112 -10.17 17.98 15.92
N ARG A 113 -10.96 17.01 16.41
CA ARG A 113 -11.92 16.24 15.59
C ARG A 113 -13.37 16.69 15.79
N GLY A 114 -13.55 17.94 16.21
CA GLY A 114 -14.82 18.55 16.59
C GLY A 114 -15.42 18.00 17.91
N ASP A 115 -14.70 17.11 18.60
CA ASP A 115 -14.86 16.83 20.02
C ASP A 115 -14.13 17.88 20.87
N ALA A 116 -14.47 17.98 22.16
CA ALA A 116 -13.84 18.95 23.05
C ALA A 116 -12.36 18.60 23.39
N SER A 117 -11.95 17.35 23.16
CA SER A 117 -10.66 16.81 23.59
C SER A 117 -9.73 16.57 22.40
N PRO A 118 -8.81 17.50 22.08
CA PRO A 118 -7.87 17.35 20.98
C PRO A 118 -6.84 16.24 21.23
N PHE A 119 -6.33 15.65 20.15
CA PHE A 119 -5.10 14.87 20.19
C PHE A 119 -3.88 15.79 20.14
N VAL A 120 -2.96 15.61 21.08
CA VAL A 120 -1.66 16.27 21.13
C VAL A 120 -0.57 15.24 20.84
N TYR A 121 0.33 15.58 19.92
CA TYR A 121 1.39 14.71 19.45
C TYR A 121 2.74 15.16 20.00
N ARG A 122 3.57 14.19 20.40
CA ARG A 122 4.99 14.40 20.69
C ARG A 122 5.82 13.56 19.73
N TRP A 123 6.97 14.09 19.37
CA TRP A 123 7.84 13.51 18.36
C TRP A 123 9.19 13.13 18.95
N GLN A 124 9.71 11.99 18.51
CA GLN A 124 11.10 11.60 18.66
C GLN A 124 11.69 11.61 17.24
N GLU A 125 12.60 12.54 16.97
CA GLU A 125 13.10 12.80 15.61
C GLU A 125 11.93 13.06 14.63
N GLN A 126 11.75 12.23 13.60
CA GLN A 126 10.67 12.32 12.61
C GLN A 126 9.56 11.28 12.83
N ARG A 127 9.44 10.74 14.04
CA ARG A 127 8.45 9.71 14.40
C ARG A 127 7.58 10.14 15.58
N VAL A 128 6.32 9.71 15.59
CA VAL A 128 5.39 10.00 16.69
C VAL A 128 5.79 9.18 17.91
N ALA A 129 6.28 9.84 18.96
CA ALA A 129 6.59 9.19 20.22
C ALA A 129 5.34 8.96 21.07
N SER A 130 4.39 9.91 21.03
CA SER A 130 3.11 9.75 21.72
C SER A 130 2.00 10.55 21.05
N ALA A 131 0.77 10.04 21.13
CA ALA A 131 -0.45 10.79 20.86
C ALA A 131 -1.37 10.70 22.09
N ARG A 132 -1.87 11.84 22.56
CA ARG A 132 -2.63 11.92 23.81
C ARG A 132 -3.87 12.81 23.66
N SER A 133 -4.98 12.38 24.23
CA SER A 133 -6.18 13.17 24.47
C SER A 133 -6.53 13.19 25.97
N ASP A 134 -7.68 13.75 26.34
CA ASP A 134 -8.18 13.68 27.72
C ASP A 134 -8.63 12.26 28.11
N HIS A 135 -8.83 11.38 27.13
CA HIS A 135 -9.42 10.06 27.31
C HIS A 135 -8.44 8.90 27.06
N GLU A 136 -7.42 9.12 26.23
CA GLU A 136 -6.43 8.09 25.87
C GLU A 136 -5.02 8.66 25.71
N GLU A 137 -4.02 7.78 25.86
CA GLU A 137 -2.65 8.04 25.43
C GLU A 137 -2.02 6.80 24.82
N SER A 138 -1.49 6.94 23.61
CA SER A 138 -0.72 5.92 22.92
C SER A 138 0.74 6.35 22.83
N ARG A 139 1.67 5.53 23.33
CA ARG A 139 3.12 5.74 23.27
C ARG A 139 3.79 4.66 22.41
N PHE A 140 4.76 5.08 21.61
CA PHE A 140 5.47 4.21 20.67
C PHE A 140 6.94 4.13 21.01
N HIS A 141 7.49 2.92 20.94
CA HIS A 141 8.92 2.63 21.14
C HIS A 141 9.53 2.13 19.84
N TYR A 142 10.74 2.59 19.53
CA TYR A 142 11.41 2.30 18.26
C TYR A 142 12.78 1.68 18.48
N ASP A 143 13.20 0.81 17.57
CA ASP A 143 14.61 0.43 17.45
C ASP A 143 15.42 1.41 16.59
N ALA A 144 16.74 1.20 16.51
CA ALA A 144 17.65 2.02 15.70
C ALA A 144 17.32 2.02 14.19
N ARG A 145 16.57 1.02 13.70
CA ARG A 145 16.09 0.95 12.30
C ARG A 145 14.73 1.62 12.12
N GLY A 146 14.11 2.09 13.20
CA GLY A 146 12.81 2.75 13.17
C GLY A 146 11.60 1.85 13.20
N ARG A 147 11.78 0.57 13.48
CA ARG A 147 10.66 -0.36 13.63
C ARG A 147 10.05 -0.19 15.01
N VAL A 148 8.74 -0.27 15.10
CA VAL A 148 8.02 -0.23 16.37
C VAL A 148 8.33 -1.50 17.17
N THR A 149 8.99 -1.35 18.31
CA THR A 149 9.31 -2.45 19.25
C THR A 149 8.36 -2.50 20.42
N GLY A 150 7.54 -1.47 20.62
CA GLY A 150 6.50 -1.50 21.65
C GLY A 150 5.44 -0.42 21.46
N ILE A 151 4.26 -0.71 21.99
CA ILE A 151 3.13 0.21 22.08
C ILE A 151 2.61 0.14 23.51
N ASP A 152 2.49 1.28 24.19
CA ASP A 152 1.78 1.38 25.46
C ASP A 152 0.52 2.24 25.24
N GLN A 153 -0.64 1.66 25.53
CA GLN A 153 -1.92 2.31 25.40
C GLN A 153 -2.54 2.49 26.79
N ARG A 154 -2.82 3.74 27.17
CA ARG A 154 -3.52 4.08 28.41
C ARG A 154 -4.93 4.55 28.07
N VAL A 155 -5.95 3.77 28.43
CA VAL A 155 -7.35 4.08 28.13
C VAL A 155 -8.27 3.67 29.27
N GLY A 156 -9.13 4.61 29.68
CA GLY A 156 -10.10 4.39 30.77
C GLY A 156 -9.44 3.97 32.09
N GLY A 157 -8.25 4.51 32.41
CA GLY A 157 -7.52 4.24 33.66
C GLY A 157 -6.58 3.02 33.65
N HIS A 158 -6.56 2.23 32.58
CA HIS A 158 -5.70 1.04 32.47
C HIS A 158 -4.60 1.29 31.44
N GLU A 159 -3.40 0.76 31.71
CA GLU A 159 -2.28 0.74 30.78
C GLU A 159 -2.10 -0.68 30.25
N LEU A 160 -2.09 -0.81 28.93
CA LEU A 160 -1.96 -2.07 28.21
C LEU A 160 -0.77 -1.96 27.25
N SER A 161 0.13 -2.92 27.33
CA SER A 161 1.41 -2.90 26.62
C SER A 161 1.51 -4.03 25.60
N LEU A 162 2.19 -3.73 24.50
CA LEU A 162 2.61 -4.68 23.48
C LEU A 162 4.10 -4.55 23.27
N ARG A 163 4.82 -5.67 23.08
CA ARG A 163 6.23 -5.66 22.69
C ARG A 163 6.43 -6.55 21.46
N PHE A 164 7.27 -6.09 20.55
CA PHE A 164 7.54 -6.74 19.27
C PHE A 164 9.05 -7.00 19.13
N SER A 165 9.42 -8.22 18.75
CA SER A 165 10.78 -8.55 18.33
C SER A 165 10.79 -9.04 16.89
N PHE A 166 11.91 -8.80 16.21
CA PHE A 166 12.07 -9.11 14.79
C PHE A 166 13.30 -10.00 14.59
N ASP A 167 13.22 -10.89 13.60
CA ASP A 167 14.37 -11.70 13.20
C ASP A 167 15.43 -10.87 12.45
N GLY A 168 16.54 -11.52 12.07
CA GLY A 168 17.64 -10.87 11.35
C GLY A 168 17.25 -10.29 9.98
N GLN A 169 16.17 -10.79 9.36
CA GLN A 169 15.62 -10.30 8.09
C GLN A 169 14.54 -9.22 8.32
N GLY A 170 14.22 -8.92 9.57
CA GLY A 170 13.26 -7.90 9.96
C GLY A 170 11.80 -8.32 9.94
N ARG A 171 11.52 -9.62 9.90
CA ARG A 171 10.17 -10.18 10.03
C ARG A 171 9.79 -10.30 11.49
N LEU A 172 8.50 -10.11 11.82
CA LEU A 172 8.01 -10.22 13.19
C LEU A 172 8.28 -11.63 13.71
N GLN A 173 9.10 -11.77 14.75
CA GLN A 173 9.45 -13.05 15.36
C GLN A 173 8.62 -13.32 16.61
N ARG A 174 8.34 -12.28 17.40
CA ARG A 174 7.66 -12.42 18.69
C ARG A 174 6.77 -11.22 18.98
N LEU A 175 5.63 -11.49 19.59
CA LEU A 175 4.69 -10.52 20.15
C LEU A 175 4.41 -10.89 21.61
N ASP A 176 4.71 -9.99 22.53
CA ASP A 176 4.48 -10.17 23.96
C ASP A 176 3.38 -9.22 24.47
N PHE A 177 2.58 -9.73 25.40
CA PHE A 177 1.62 -8.98 26.21
C PHE A 177 2.08 -9.01 27.67
N PRO A 178 2.98 -8.09 28.10
CA PRO A 178 3.65 -8.19 29.40
C PRO A 178 2.69 -8.25 30.59
N GLN A 179 1.62 -7.46 30.56
CA GLN A 179 0.59 -7.40 31.59
C GLN A 179 -0.16 -8.73 31.80
N TRP A 180 -0.15 -9.61 30.80
CA TRP A 180 -0.84 -10.90 30.84
C TRP A 180 0.12 -12.09 30.84
N GLN A 181 1.44 -11.83 30.74
CA GLN A 181 2.48 -12.84 30.61
C GLN A 181 2.23 -13.81 29.44
N GLN A 182 1.67 -13.29 28.34
CA GLN A 182 1.35 -14.07 27.13
C GLN A 182 2.35 -13.76 26.01
N THR A 183 2.70 -14.78 25.22
CA THR A 183 3.63 -14.67 24.09
C THR A 183 3.08 -15.37 22.85
N ILE A 184 3.17 -14.72 21.69
CA ILE A 184 3.00 -15.33 20.38
C ILE A 184 4.35 -15.32 19.67
N SER A 185 4.75 -16.46 19.09
CA SER A 185 5.96 -16.57 18.27
C SER A 185 5.64 -16.98 16.85
N PHE A 186 6.39 -16.45 15.89
CA PHE A 186 6.22 -16.72 14.47
C PHE A 186 7.51 -17.30 13.89
N ALA A 187 7.37 -18.39 13.15
CA ALA A 187 8.43 -18.95 12.33
C ALA A 187 8.18 -18.63 10.86
N TRP A 188 9.25 -18.35 10.11
CA TRP A 188 9.22 -18.00 8.70
C TRP A 188 10.11 -18.94 7.91
N ASP A 189 9.69 -19.31 6.70
CA ASP A 189 10.52 -20.08 5.79
C ASP A 189 11.61 -19.21 5.11
N ALA A 190 12.48 -19.85 4.32
CA ALA A 190 13.55 -19.16 3.59
C ALA A 190 13.03 -18.14 2.55
N ARG A 191 11.75 -18.23 2.14
CA ARG A 191 11.09 -17.32 1.20
C ARG A 191 10.29 -16.22 1.91
N GLY A 192 10.34 -16.15 3.25
CA GLY A 192 9.61 -15.14 4.04
C GLY A 192 8.13 -15.43 4.22
N ARG A 193 7.68 -16.66 3.98
CA ARG A 193 6.29 -17.07 4.22
C ARG A 193 6.15 -17.62 5.63
N PRO A 194 4.97 -17.49 6.27
CA PRO A 194 4.73 -18.13 7.56
C PRO A 194 5.00 -19.63 7.48
N ALA A 195 5.66 -20.18 8.49
CA ALA A 195 5.94 -21.61 8.64
C ALA A 195 5.23 -22.18 9.88
N ALA A 196 5.18 -21.42 10.97
CA ALA A 196 4.42 -21.78 12.17
C ALA A 196 4.02 -20.54 12.98
N VAL A 197 2.98 -20.71 13.79
CA VAL A 197 2.59 -19.78 14.86
C VAL A 197 2.39 -20.57 16.15
N ASP A 198 3.05 -20.10 17.20
CA ASP A 198 3.02 -20.69 18.53
C ASP A 198 2.44 -19.70 19.53
N TRP A 199 1.68 -20.19 20.50
CA TRP A 199 1.25 -19.43 21.67
C TRP A 199 1.84 -20.08 22.92
N ASN A 200 2.63 -19.31 23.70
CA ASN A 200 3.37 -19.81 24.86
C ASN A 200 4.12 -21.12 24.59
N ALA A 201 4.85 -21.18 23.46
CA ALA A 201 5.58 -22.36 22.96
C ALA A 201 4.71 -23.57 22.56
N ARG A 202 3.38 -23.44 22.56
CA ARG A 202 2.45 -24.44 22.01
C ARG A 202 2.16 -24.10 20.56
N GLN A 203 2.53 -24.97 19.63
CA GLN A 203 2.20 -24.79 18.21
C GLN A 203 0.69 -24.81 17.99
N VAL A 204 0.16 -23.72 17.43
CA VAL A 204 -1.26 -23.56 17.11
C VAL A 204 -1.54 -23.87 15.65
N ALA A 205 -0.67 -23.42 14.74
CA ALA A 205 -0.76 -23.78 13.34
C ALA A 205 0.61 -23.82 12.65
N SER A 206 0.75 -24.69 11.66
CA SER A 206 1.89 -24.79 10.76
C SER A 206 1.44 -24.62 9.31
N PHE A 207 2.36 -24.19 8.44
CA PHE A 207 2.07 -23.82 7.07
C PHE A 207 3.12 -24.39 6.13
N GLY A 208 2.70 -24.70 4.91
CA GLY A 208 3.62 -25.14 3.87
C GLY A 208 3.10 -24.83 2.48
N SER A 209 3.98 -24.98 1.50
CA SER A 209 3.63 -24.97 0.08
C SER A 209 4.47 -25.98 -0.67
N ASP A 210 4.02 -26.34 -1.87
CA ASP A 210 4.90 -27.01 -2.83
C ASP A 210 5.96 -26.04 -3.40
N ASP A 211 7.00 -26.58 -4.03
CA ASP A 211 8.11 -25.79 -4.55
C ASP A 211 7.67 -24.76 -5.60
N ALA A 212 6.67 -25.12 -6.40
CA ALA A 212 6.09 -24.30 -7.46
C ALA A 212 5.06 -23.27 -6.96
N ALA A 213 4.74 -23.26 -5.65
CA ALA A 213 3.66 -22.46 -5.04
C ALA A 213 2.29 -22.63 -5.74
N ARG A 214 2.04 -23.79 -6.34
CA ARG A 214 0.73 -24.16 -6.93
C ARG A 214 -0.20 -24.77 -5.89
N ARG A 215 0.34 -25.19 -4.73
CA ARG A 215 -0.44 -25.68 -3.59
C ARG A 215 0.15 -25.11 -2.30
N SER A 216 -0.70 -24.59 -1.43
CA SER A 216 -0.36 -24.23 -0.05
C SER A 216 -1.30 -24.93 0.93
N TRP A 217 -0.84 -25.16 2.15
CA TRP A 217 -1.68 -25.71 3.20
C TRP A 217 -1.38 -25.08 4.57
N ALA A 218 -2.38 -25.15 5.44
CA ALA A 218 -2.29 -24.87 6.86
C ALA A 218 -2.78 -26.10 7.63
N GLU A 219 -2.04 -26.50 8.66
CA GLU A 219 -2.46 -27.51 9.63
C GLU A 219 -2.58 -26.85 10.99
N SER A 220 -3.68 -27.10 11.67
CA SER A 220 -4.03 -26.45 12.93
C SER A 220 -4.16 -27.46 14.06
N ARG A 221 -4.03 -26.97 15.30
CA ARG A 221 -3.92 -27.77 16.51
C ARG A 221 -5.15 -28.65 16.81
N ASP A 222 -6.31 -28.31 16.25
CA ASP A 222 -7.56 -29.06 16.34
C ASP A 222 -7.66 -30.22 15.32
N GLY A 223 -6.58 -30.46 14.55
CA GLY A 223 -6.47 -31.54 13.57
C GLY A 223 -7.07 -31.22 12.20
N VAL A 224 -7.44 -29.96 11.95
CA VAL A 224 -7.93 -29.51 10.65
C VAL A 224 -6.76 -29.10 9.74
N ARG A 225 -6.84 -29.54 8.49
CA ARG A 225 -5.95 -29.18 7.39
C ARG A 225 -6.75 -28.43 6.32
N SER A 226 -6.31 -27.22 5.98
CA SER A 226 -6.85 -26.44 4.87
C SER A 226 -5.84 -26.39 3.74
N GLU A 227 -6.23 -26.80 2.53
CA GLU A 227 -5.37 -26.86 1.36
C GLU A 227 -5.95 -25.99 0.25
N THR A 228 -5.11 -25.19 -0.39
CA THR A 228 -5.49 -24.29 -1.48
C THR A 228 -4.62 -24.56 -2.70
N TRP A 229 -5.25 -24.69 -3.86
CA TRP A 229 -4.61 -24.79 -5.16
C TRP A 229 -4.67 -23.46 -5.88
N HIS A 230 -3.61 -23.14 -6.61
CA HIS A 230 -3.42 -21.84 -7.26
C HIS A 230 -3.23 -21.97 -8.77
N GLU A 231 -3.78 -21.02 -9.53
CA GLU A 231 -3.53 -20.90 -10.95
C GLU A 231 -2.06 -20.50 -11.20
N ALA A 232 -1.41 -21.18 -12.15
CA ALA A 232 -0.04 -20.85 -12.55
C ALA A 232 0.04 -19.41 -13.10
N GLY A 233 1.07 -18.66 -12.68
CA GLY A 233 1.29 -17.28 -13.09
C GLY A 233 0.53 -16.25 -12.25
N SER A 234 -0.80 -16.37 -12.12
CA SER A 234 -1.60 -15.39 -11.36
C SER A 234 -1.58 -15.61 -9.84
N GLY A 235 -1.28 -16.83 -9.39
CA GLY A 235 -1.29 -17.21 -7.96
C GLY A 235 -2.69 -17.25 -7.33
N ARG A 236 -3.75 -17.14 -8.12
CA ARG A 236 -5.12 -17.04 -7.58
C ARG A 236 -5.67 -18.39 -7.16
N PRO A 237 -6.44 -18.46 -6.06
CA PRO A 237 -7.05 -19.70 -5.61
C PRO A 237 -8.06 -20.22 -6.63
N THR A 238 -7.93 -21.50 -7.00
CA THR A 238 -8.84 -22.22 -7.92
C THR A 238 -9.63 -23.30 -7.21
N ARG A 239 -9.09 -23.86 -6.13
CA ARG A 239 -9.77 -24.85 -5.29
C ARG A 239 -9.29 -24.74 -3.85
N GLN A 240 -10.19 -24.93 -2.90
CA GLN A 240 -9.88 -25.11 -1.48
C GLN A 240 -10.49 -26.42 -0.98
N VAL A 241 -9.74 -27.17 -0.18
CA VAL A 241 -10.19 -28.37 0.52
C VAL A 241 -9.90 -28.23 2.00
N ILE A 242 -10.91 -28.43 2.83
CA ILE A 242 -10.78 -28.51 4.29
C ILE A 242 -11.04 -29.95 4.69
N SER A 243 -10.06 -30.55 5.35
CA SER A 243 -10.15 -31.91 5.90
C SER A 243 -9.83 -31.91 7.39
N ARG A 244 -10.34 -32.90 8.10
CA ARG A 244 -10.00 -33.15 9.51
C ARG A 244 -9.67 -34.62 9.67
N GLN A 245 -8.51 -34.92 10.27
CA GLN A 245 -8.02 -36.30 10.43
C GLN A 245 -8.03 -37.10 9.10
N GLY A 246 -7.77 -36.43 7.98
CA GLY A 246 -7.75 -37.03 6.64
C GLY A 246 -9.11 -37.18 5.95
N GLN A 247 -10.22 -36.92 6.65
CA GLN A 247 -11.56 -36.91 6.05
C GLN A 247 -11.88 -35.51 5.49
N GLU A 248 -12.31 -35.44 4.23
CA GLU A 248 -12.78 -34.20 3.61
C GLU A 248 -14.09 -33.74 4.27
N ILE A 249 -14.09 -32.51 4.80
CA ILE A 249 -15.28 -31.83 5.34
C ILE A 249 -15.91 -30.96 4.24
N ARG A 250 -15.07 -30.28 3.46
CA ARG A 250 -15.52 -29.35 2.43
C ARG A 250 -14.52 -29.26 1.29
N SER A 251 -15.02 -29.28 0.05
CA SER A 251 -14.28 -28.91 -1.16
C SER A 251 -15.02 -27.78 -1.87
N SER A 252 -14.29 -26.74 -2.27
CA SER A 252 -14.84 -25.56 -2.94
C SER A 252 -14.00 -25.21 -4.17
N GLU A 253 -14.58 -25.35 -5.34
CA GLU A 253 -13.98 -24.90 -6.60
C GLU A 253 -14.39 -23.45 -6.90
N LEU A 254 -13.42 -22.64 -7.32
CA LEU A 254 -13.59 -21.23 -7.64
C LEU A 254 -13.55 -21.06 -9.17
N ARG A 255 -14.67 -20.64 -9.77
CA ARG A 255 -14.76 -20.40 -11.21
C ARG A 255 -14.94 -18.93 -11.49
N ARG A 256 -14.16 -18.38 -12.42
CA ARG A 256 -14.16 -16.96 -12.78
C ARG A 256 -14.49 -16.75 -14.26
N ASP A 257 -14.96 -15.54 -14.60
CA ASP A 257 -15.06 -15.08 -15.99
C ASP A 257 -13.72 -14.53 -16.51
N GLU A 258 -13.71 -14.05 -17.76
CA GLU A 258 -12.52 -13.48 -18.40
C GLU A 258 -12.03 -12.18 -17.74
N ALA A 259 -12.95 -11.44 -17.10
CA ALA A 259 -12.64 -10.26 -16.28
C ALA A 259 -12.25 -10.64 -14.84
N PHE A 260 -12.09 -11.94 -14.57
CA PHE A 260 -11.72 -12.53 -13.30
C PHE A 260 -12.72 -12.37 -12.15
N ARG A 261 -13.98 -12.05 -12.46
CA ARG A 261 -15.07 -12.04 -11.49
C ARG A 261 -15.51 -13.46 -11.19
N LEU A 262 -15.77 -13.75 -9.93
CA LEU A 262 -16.16 -15.06 -9.44
C LEU A 262 -17.60 -15.36 -9.85
N LEU A 263 -17.80 -16.36 -10.69
CA LEU A 263 -19.11 -16.86 -11.11
C LEU A 263 -19.62 -17.98 -10.19
N ALA A 264 -18.72 -18.66 -9.49
CA ALA A 264 -19.04 -19.76 -8.60
C ALA A 264 -17.97 -19.98 -7.53
N GLU A 265 -18.40 -20.40 -6.34
CA GLU A 265 -17.57 -20.90 -5.25
C GLU A 265 -18.28 -22.08 -4.57
N GLY A 266 -17.77 -23.30 -4.77
CA GLY A 266 -18.45 -24.50 -4.29
C GLY A 266 -19.86 -24.65 -4.88
N SER A 267 -20.90 -24.63 -4.05
CA SER A 267 -22.32 -24.64 -4.45
C SER A 267 -22.87 -23.26 -4.81
N ARG A 268 -22.25 -22.18 -4.34
CA ARG A 268 -22.75 -20.81 -4.53
C ARG A 268 -22.46 -20.34 -5.95
N ARG A 269 -23.42 -19.65 -6.56
CA ARG A 269 -23.36 -19.10 -7.93
C ARG A 269 -23.67 -17.61 -7.88
N TYR A 270 -22.96 -16.82 -8.70
CA TYR A 270 -23.06 -15.36 -8.70
C TYR A 270 -23.38 -14.82 -10.09
N ARG A 271 -24.17 -13.74 -10.14
CA ARG A 271 -24.42 -12.94 -11.34
C ARG A 271 -24.21 -11.46 -11.04
N TYR A 272 -23.68 -10.75 -12.02
CA TYR A 272 -23.38 -9.33 -11.93
C TYR A 272 -24.09 -8.57 -13.04
N ASP A 273 -24.42 -7.30 -12.82
CA ASP A 273 -24.85 -6.41 -13.89
C ASP A 273 -23.66 -5.92 -14.75
N PHE A 274 -23.99 -5.10 -15.74
CA PHE A 274 -23.04 -4.50 -16.67
C PHE A 274 -22.01 -3.58 -15.98
N CYS A 275 -22.34 -2.99 -14.82
CA CYS A 275 -21.40 -2.21 -14.00
C CYS A 275 -20.49 -3.10 -13.13
N GLY A 276 -20.69 -4.43 -13.14
CA GLY A 276 -19.98 -5.38 -12.30
C GLY A 276 -20.49 -5.43 -10.86
N ARG A 277 -21.68 -4.90 -10.56
CA ARG A 277 -22.31 -4.97 -9.24
C ARG A 277 -23.04 -6.31 -9.09
N LEU A 278 -23.04 -6.89 -7.90
CA LEU A 278 -23.69 -8.18 -7.62
C LEU A 278 -25.22 -8.05 -7.72
N CYS A 279 -25.86 -8.81 -8.61
CA CYS A 279 -27.31 -8.78 -8.82
C CYS A 279 -28.03 -10.03 -8.32
N GLU A 280 -27.37 -11.19 -8.37
CA GLU A 280 -27.93 -12.44 -7.85
C GLU A 280 -26.82 -13.27 -7.22
N ALA A 281 -27.10 -13.85 -6.06
CA ALA A 281 -26.38 -14.99 -5.56
C ALA A 281 -27.37 -16.13 -5.29
N ARG A 282 -26.97 -17.36 -5.57
CA ARG A 282 -27.81 -18.54 -5.37
C ARG A 282 -27.00 -19.65 -4.71
N GLU A 283 -27.61 -20.33 -3.75
CA GLU A 283 -27.04 -21.47 -3.04
C GLU A 283 -28.15 -22.47 -2.72
N GLY A 284 -28.15 -23.63 -3.39
CA GLY A 284 -29.31 -24.53 -3.36
C GLY A 284 -30.57 -23.84 -3.90
N ASP A 285 -31.66 -23.94 -3.15
CA ASP A 285 -32.93 -23.28 -3.47
C ASP A 285 -32.98 -21.82 -3.01
N HIS A 286 -32.02 -21.38 -2.19
CA HIS A 286 -31.98 -20.03 -1.67
C HIS A 286 -31.42 -19.04 -2.70
N VAL A 287 -32.10 -17.91 -2.86
CA VAL A 287 -31.77 -16.85 -3.82
C VAL A 287 -31.71 -15.51 -3.12
N TRP A 288 -30.59 -14.81 -3.27
CA TRP A 288 -30.46 -13.40 -2.94
C TRP A 288 -30.50 -12.57 -4.23
N ALA A 289 -31.53 -11.74 -4.39
CA ALA A 289 -31.68 -10.84 -5.52
C ALA A 289 -31.45 -9.38 -5.09
N TYR A 290 -30.62 -8.67 -5.85
CA TYR A 290 -30.21 -7.29 -5.60
C TYR A 290 -30.52 -6.42 -6.81
N ARG A 291 -31.22 -5.32 -6.57
CA ARG A 291 -31.39 -4.23 -7.54
C ARG A 291 -30.62 -3.01 -7.07
N HIS A 292 -30.22 -2.17 -8.01
CA HIS A 292 -29.48 -0.95 -7.71
C HIS A 292 -30.26 0.25 -8.25
N ASP A 293 -30.46 1.27 -7.42
CA ASP A 293 -31.05 2.53 -7.89
C ASP A 293 -30.03 3.38 -8.68
N ALA A 294 -30.44 4.56 -9.13
CA ALA A 294 -29.59 5.48 -9.90
C ALA A 294 -28.36 5.99 -9.11
N ARG A 295 -28.40 5.91 -7.77
CA ARG A 295 -27.30 6.27 -6.87
C ARG A 295 -26.41 5.08 -6.54
N ASP A 296 -26.67 3.89 -7.06
CA ASP A 296 -26.01 2.64 -6.67
C ASP A 296 -26.33 2.22 -5.21
N ASN A 297 -27.48 2.61 -4.68
CA ASN A 297 -27.97 2.00 -3.44
C ASN A 297 -28.48 0.59 -3.73
N VAL A 298 -28.10 -0.37 -2.89
CA VAL A 298 -28.64 -1.74 -2.96
C VAL A 298 -30.07 -1.77 -2.42
N LEU A 299 -31.01 -2.12 -3.29
CA LEU A 299 -32.41 -2.41 -2.99
C LEU A 299 -32.57 -3.95 -3.01
N ALA A 300 -32.72 -4.57 -1.84
CA ALA A 300 -32.93 -6.02 -1.76
C ALA A 300 -34.40 -6.37 -2.01
N GLU A 301 -34.68 -7.38 -2.83
CA GLU A 301 -36.05 -7.89 -2.99
C GLU A 301 -36.46 -8.71 -1.76
N GLY A 302 -37.61 -8.39 -1.16
CA GLY A 302 -38.20 -9.16 -0.05
C GLY A 302 -37.70 -8.83 1.36
N GLY A 303 -36.84 -7.82 1.53
CA GLY A 303 -36.48 -7.29 2.86
C GLY A 303 -37.51 -6.28 3.39
N PRO A 304 -37.59 -6.03 4.70
CA PRO A 304 -38.47 -4.99 5.22
C PRO A 304 -37.97 -3.62 4.74
N ASP A 305 -38.88 -2.74 4.35
CA ASP A 305 -38.53 -1.34 4.07
C ASP A 305 -37.88 -0.73 5.31
N ARG A 306 -36.77 -0.04 5.09
CA ARG A 306 -36.05 0.68 6.13
C ARG A 306 -36.03 2.16 5.80
N ASP A 307 -36.53 2.96 6.71
CA ASP A 307 -36.39 4.41 6.66
C ASP A 307 -35.00 4.76 7.21
N VAL A 308 -34.16 5.34 6.36
CA VAL A 308 -32.77 5.69 6.67
C VAL A 308 -32.62 7.21 6.59
N GLU A 309 -32.43 7.83 7.75
CA GLU A 309 -32.13 9.26 7.83
C GLU A 309 -30.62 9.48 7.95
N SER A 310 -30.12 10.47 7.21
CA SER A 310 -28.74 10.94 7.32
C SER A 310 -28.68 12.37 7.86
N ASP A 311 -27.55 12.75 8.45
CA ASP A 311 -27.25 14.14 8.79
C ASP A 311 -26.85 14.96 7.54
N SER A 312 -26.57 16.25 7.73
CA SER A 312 -26.09 17.11 6.65
C SER A 312 -24.79 16.59 6.03
N ALA A 313 -23.92 15.97 6.83
CA ALA A 313 -22.66 15.35 6.40
C ALA A 313 -22.86 14.06 5.56
N GLY A 314 -24.10 13.57 5.42
CA GLY A 314 -24.43 12.31 4.74
C GLY A 314 -24.17 11.06 5.59
N ARG A 315 -23.90 11.22 6.89
CA ARG A 315 -23.74 10.10 7.82
C ARG A 315 -25.10 9.62 8.28
N ILE A 316 -25.30 8.32 8.30
CA ILE A 316 -26.53 7.70 8.79
C ILE A 316 -26.67 8.03 10.27
N ARG A 317 -27.76 8.69 10.65
CA ARG A 317 -28.06 9.08 12.03
C ARG A 317 -29.20 8.29 12.65
N ARG A 318 -30.13 7.78 11.82
CA ARG A 318 -31.28 7.01 12.28
C ARG A 318 -31.70 5.99 11.22
N VAL A 319 -32.07 4.80 11.68
CA VAL A 319 -32.65 3.73 10.87
C VAL A 319 -33.90 3.20 11.57
N ARG A 320 -35.03 3.15 10.88
CA ARG A 320 -36.30 2.59 11.38
C ARG A 320 -36.73 1.39 10.56
N GLN A 321 -37.15 0.33 11.23
CA GLN A 321 -37.63 -0.91 10.63
C GLN A 321 -38.78 -1.49 11.47
N GLY A 322 -40.01 -1.42 10.94
CA GLY A 322 -41.20 -1.76 11.73
C GLY A 322 -41.30 -0.86 12.98
N ALA A 323 -41.40 -1.47 14.17
CA ALA A 323 -41.39 -0.75 15.44
C ALA A 323 -39.97 -0.45 15.99
N GLY A 324 -38.92 -1.03 15.39
CA GLY A 324 -37.55 -0.90 15.85
C GLY A 324 -36.87 0.37 15.33
N GLU A 325 -36.07 1.02 16.18
CA GLU A 325 -35.28 2.20 15.85
C GLU A 325 -33.81 2.02 16.29
N ARG A 326 -32.88 2.40 15.40
CA ARG A 326 -31.46 2.56 15.72
C ARG A 326 -31.06 4.02 15.50
N VAL A 327 -30.40 4.64 16.47
CA VAL A 327 -29.87 6.01 16.40
C VAL A 327 -28.36 5.99 16.56
N PHE A 328 -27.65 6.55 15.59
CA PHE A 328 -26.19 6.59 15.53
C PHE A 328 -25.71 8.03 15.72
N ARG A 329 -24.80 8.24 16.67
CA ARG A 329 -24.17 9.55 16.90
C ARG A 329 -22.71 9.49 16.50
N HIS A 330 -22.31 10.33 15.56
CA HIS A 330 -20.95 10.41 15.05
C HIS A 330 -20.28 11.73 15.46
N ASN A 331 -18.95 11.75 15.54
CA ASN A 331 -18.19 13.00 15.53
C ASN A 331 -17.92 13.49 14.09
N GLN A 332 -17.25 14.63 13.96
CA GLN A 332 -16.93 15.27 12.69
C GLN A 332 -15.90 14.50 11.86
N ALA A 333 -15.14 13.60 12.49
CA ALA A 333 -14.29 12.64 11.80
C ALA A 333 -15.06 11.41 11.25
N GLY A 334 -16.37 11.31 11.53
CA GLY A 334 -17.19 10.15 11.12
C GLY A 334 -17.06 8.93 12.03
N GLU A 335 -16.44 9.08 13.20
CA GLU A 335 -16.32 8.01 14.18
C GLU A 335 -17.65 7.87 14.96
N LEU A 336 -18.17 6.66 15.10
CA LEU A 336 -19.42 6.38 15.83
C LEU A 336 -19.15 6.52 17.34
N LEU A 337 -19.67 7.55 18.00
CA LEU A 337 -19.53 7.78 19.43
C LEU A 337 -20.55 7.00 20.27
N GLU A 338 -21.78 6.88 19.79
CA GLU A 338 -22.86 6.24 20.54
C GLU A 338 -23.89 5.58 19.62
N LEU A 339 -24.37 4.40 20.02
CA LEU A 339 -25.49 3.69 19.40
C LEU A 339 -26.64 3.53 20.42
N LEU A 340 -27.83 3.95 20.03
CA LEU A 340 -29.07 3.66 20.75
C LEU A 340 -29.95 2.72 19.93
N VAL A 341 -30.58 1.77 20.60
CA VAL A 341 -31.59 0.87 20.03
C VAL A 341 -32.86 1.02 20.86
N ASP A 342 -33.96 1.41 20.23
CA ASP A 342 -35.25 1.68 20.88
C ASP A 342 -35.13 2.61 22.09
N GLY A 343 -34.35 3.68 21.93
CA GLY A 343 -34.06 4.68 22.97
C GLY A 343 -33.07 4.24 24.06
N LYS A 344 -32.63 2.97 24.08
CA LYS A 344 -31.65 2.45 25.05
C LYS A 344 -30.25 2.49 24.47
N ARG A 345 -29.29 3.02 25.22
CA ARG A 345 -27.87 3.01 24.80
C ARG A 345 -27.32 1.59 24.81
N VAL A 346 -26.85 1.13 23.65
CA VAL A 346 -26.21 -0.17 23.47
C VAL A 346 -24.70 -0.06 23.52
N ALA A 347 -24.13 1.03 23.00
CA ALA A 347 -22.70 1.27 23.07
C ALA A 347 -22.31 2.74 23.12
N ARG A 348 -21.20 3.00 23.79
CA ARG A 348 -20.36 4.19 23.66
C ARG A 348 -18.98 3.74 23.19
N CYS A 349 -18.42 4.41 22.20
CA CYS A 349 -17.13 4.06 21.63
C CYS A 349 -16.13 5.21 21.77
N LEU A 350 -14.86 4.87 21.92
CA LEU A 350 -13.73 5.79 21.95
C LEU A 350 -12.68 5.30 20.95
N TYR A 351 -12.02 6.24 20.28
CA TYR A 351 -11.05 5.98 19.23
C TYR A 351 -9.70 6.58 19.57
N ASP A 352 -8.63 6.03 19.01
CA ASP A 352 -7.30 6.61 19.11
C ASP A 352 -7.03 7.69 18.06
N HIS A 353 -5.85 8.29 18.13
CA HIS A 353 -5.36 9.25 17.14
C HIS A 353 -5.30 8.75 15.68
N LYS A 354 -5.52 7.45 15.39
CA LYS A 354 -5.66 6.92 14.02
C LYS A 354 -7.11 6.60 13.64
N GLY A 355 -8.06 6.78 14.56
CA GLY A 355 -9.46 6.43 14.36
C GLY A 355 -9.74 4.94 14.54
N ARG A 356 -8.91 4.20 15.28
CA ARG A 356 -9.15 2.79 15.63
C ARG A 356 -9.95 2.73 16.93
N LEU A 357 -10.96 1.85 17.01
CA LEU A 357 -11.80 1.69 18.20
C LEU A 357 -10.96 1.14 19.35
N ILE A 358 -10.72 1.89 20.43
CA ILE A 358 -9.87 1.46 21.56
C ILE A 358 -10.65 1.13 22.83
N LEU A 359 -11.88 1.62 22.96
CA LEU A 359 -12.78 1.28 24.06
C LEU A 359 -14.23 1.29 23.57
N LYS A 360 -14.97 0.24 23.90
CA LYS A 360 -16.42 0.13 23.70
C LYS A 360 -17.08 -0.20 25.03
N SER A 361 -18.06 0.58 25.46
CA SER A 361 -18.79 0.38 26.71
C SER A 361 -20.28 0.26 26.45
N GLY A 362 -20.91 -0.79 26.96
CA GLY A 362 -22.34 -1.04 26.83
C GLY A 362 -22.95 -1.65 28.10
N PRO A 363 -24.22 -2.08 28.06
CA PRO A 363 -24.88 -2.74 29.19
C PRO A 363 -24.17 -4.02 29.67
N GLN A 364 -23.45 -4.69 28.76
CA GLN A 364 -22.71 -5.93 29.02
C GLN A 364 -21.29 -5.69 29.59
N GLY A 365 -20.92 -4.43 29.85
CA GLY A 365 -19.59 -4.05 30.32
C GLY A 365 -18.78 -3.29 29.29
N SER A 366 -17.47 -3.22 29.50
CA SER A 366 -16.53 -2.51 28.62
C SER A 366 -15.49 -3.45 28.02
N GLU A 367 -15.06 -3.16 26.80
CA GLU A 367 -14.03 -3.87 26.07
C GLU A 367 -12.97 -2.87 25.59
N ARG A 368 -11.69 -3.18 25.79
CA ARG A 368 -10.55 -2.42 25.29
C ARG A 368 -9.86 -3.16 24.16
N TYR A 369 -9.41 -2.45 23.14
CA TYR A 369 -8.94 -3.06 21.90
C TYR A 369 -7.49 -2.65 21.63
N LEU A 370 -6.62 -3.64 21.44
CA LEU A 370 -5.20 -3.46 21.23
C LEU A 370 -4.83 -3.73 19.79
N TYR A 371 -4.08 -2.81 19.19
CA TYR A 371 -3.68 -2.88 17.78
C TYR A 371 -2.17 -2.92 17.62
N GLY A 372 -1.74 -3.63 16.58
CA GLY A 372 -0.35 -3.64 16.13
C GLY A 372 0.07 -2.33 15.44
N PRO A 373 1.35 -2.22 15.06
CA PRO A 373 1.86 -1.10 14.27
C PRO A 373 1.28 -1.04 12.85
N ASP A 374 0.78 -2.17 12.35
CA ASP A 374 0.08 -2.36 11.07
C ASP A 374 -1.43 -2.10 11.17
N ASP A 375 -1.90 -1.54 12.29
CA ASP A 375 -3.31 -1.26 12.57
C ASP A 375 -4.21 -2.50 12.64
N ALA A 376 -3.63 -3.69 12.73
CA ALA A 376 -4.37 -4.93 12.92
C ALA A 376 -4.78 -5.10 14.39
N LEU A 377 -6.03 -5.53 14.63
CA LEU A 377 -6.52 -5.89 15.96
C LEU A 377 -5.80 -7.16 16.43
N LEU A 378 -5.12 -7.07 17.58
CA LEU A 378 -4.32 -8.14 18.19
C LEU A 378 -4.97 -8.72 19.43
N ALA A 379 -5.67 -7.92 20.23
CA ALA A 379 -6.35 -8.42 21.43
C ALA A 379 -7.54 -7.55 21.85
N ILE A 380 -8.44 -8.15 22.64
CA ILE A 380 -9.52 -7.50 23.34
C ILE A 380 -9.37 -7.81 24.83
N ALA A 381 -9.39 -6.77 25.66
CA ALA A 381 -9.40 -6.85 27.12
C ALA A 381 -10.78 -6.46 27.67
N ASP A 382 -11.13 -6.94 28.86
CA ASP A 382 -12.36 -6.56 29.54
C ASP A 382 -12.28 -5.17 30.21
N GLY A 383 -13.34 -4.82 30.96
CA GLY A 383 -13.45 -3.57 31.70
C GLY A 383 -12.42 -3.39 32.81
N ALA A 384 -11.83 -4.47 33.31
CA ALA A 384 -10.77 -4.49 34.31
C ALA A 384 -9.35 -4.57 33.69
N GLY A 385 -9.24 -4.71 32.36
CA GLY A 385 -7.96 -4.82 31.66
C GLY A 385 -7.41 -6.26 31.59
N ASN A 386 -8.19 -7.26 31.98
CA ASN A 386 -7.84 -8.67 31.81
C ASN A 386 -8.03 -9.10 30.35
N PRO A 387 -7.27 -10.07 29.84
CA PRO A 387 -7.46 -10.53 28.47
C PRO A 387 -8.83 -11.19 28.33
N ARG A 388 -9.53 -10.89 27.24
CA ARG A 388 -10.75 -11.59 26.80
C ARG A 388 -10.46 -12.47 25.60
N LEU A 389 -9.82 -11.88 24.58
CA LEU A 389 -9.44 -12.54 23.35
C LEU A 389 -8.06 -12.07 22.91
N ILE A 390 -7.20 -12.99 22.48
CA ILE A 390 -5.95 -12.67 21.77
C ILE A 390 -6.00 -13.31 20.39
N TYR A 391 -5.79 -12.55 19.32
CA TYR A 391 -5.87 -13.04 17.95
C TYR A 391 -4.50 -13.50 17.44
N LEU A 392 -4.46 -14.70 16.88
CA LEU A 392 -3.31 -15.24 16.18
C LEU A 392 -3.42 -14.83 14.71
N ARG A 393 -2.73 -13.74 14.37
CA ARG A 393 -2.80 -13.11 13.05
C ARG A 393 -1.48 -13.26 12.30
N LEU A 394 -1.61 -13.66 11.04
CA LEU A 394 -0.55 -13.68 10.05
C LEU A 394 -0.86 -12.66 8.94
N PRO A 395 0.12 -12.33 8.07
CA PRO A 395 -0.15 -11.53 6.88
C PRO A 395 -1.28 -12.09 5.99
N THR A 396 -1.54 -13.40 6.08
CA THR A 396 -2.62 -14.10 5.36
C THR A 396 -3.99 -13.98 6.02
N GLY A 397 -4.09 -13.51 7.27
CA GLY A 397 -5.36 -13.37 8.00
C GLY A 397 -5.31 -13.86 9.44
N ILE A 398 -6.49 -13.95 10.08
CA ILE A 398 -6.64 -14.56 11.40
C ILE A 398 -6.69 -16.09 11.22
N VAL A 399 -5.84 -16.82 11.92
CA VAL A 399 -5.82 -18.30 11.89
C VAL A 399 -6.36 -18.93 13.16
N GLY A 400 -6.49 -18.15 14.23
CA GLY A 400 -7.06 -18.59 15.50
C GLY A 400 -7.17 -17.46 16.50
N MET A 401 -7.70 -17.79 17.67
CA MET A 401 -7.72 -16.91 18.83
C MET A 401 -7.44 -17.71 20.10
N ILE A 402 -6.96 -17.03 21.13
CA ILE A 402 -6.92 -17.51 22.50
C ILE A 402 -8.09 -16.88 23.23
N ASP A 403 -8.96 -17.71 23.78
CA ASP A 403 -10.19 -17.30 24.46
C ASP A 403 -10.06 -17.43 25.97
N PHE A 404 -10.18 -16.31 26.67
CA PHE A 404 -10.01 -16.22 28.13
C PHE A 404 -11.34 -16.04 28.87
N ARG A 405 -12.49 -16.16 28.20
CA ARG A 405 -13.80 -15.87 28.81
C ARG A 405 -14.24 -16.91 29.83
N GLU A 406 -13.84 -18.17 29.63
CA GLU A 406 -14.19 -19.30 30.49
C GLU A 406 -13.01 -19.82 31.31
N ASP A 407 -11.78 -19.59 30.83
CA ASP A 407 -10.55 -20.10 31.41
C ASP A 407 -9.48 -19.00 31.49
N SER A 408 -8.93 -18.77 32.68
CA SER A 408 -7.86 -17.79 32.91
C SER A 408 -6.53 -18.20 32.26
N GLU A 409 -6.31 -19.48 32.00
CA GLU A 409 -5.13 -19.94 31.26
C GLU A 409 -5.24 -19.68 29.76
N GLY A 410 -6.47 -19.59 29.25
CA GLY A 410 -6.80 -19.32 27.85
C GLY A 410 -6.90 -20.59 27.02
N ARG A 411 -7.95 -20.69 26.21
CA ARG A 411 -8.21 -21.83 25.33
C ARG A 411 -7.88 -21.50 23.89
N VAL A 412 -7.13 -22.36 23.18
CA VAL A 412 -6.92 -22.20 21.74
C VAL A 412 -8.19 -22.53 20.96
N VAL A 413 -8.65 -21.58 20.15
CA VAL A 413 -9.73 -21.75 19.17
C VAL A 413 -9.17 -21.49 17.77
N CYS A 414 -9.08 -22.55 16.96
CA CYS A 414 -8.65 -22.48 15.57
C CYS A 414 -9.81 -22.04 14.68
N LEU A 415 -9.55 -21.10 13.76
CA LEU A 415 -10.56 -20.52 12.88
C LEU A 415 -10.33 -20.94 11.43
N HIS A 416 -11.32 -21.61 10.84
CA HIS A 416 -11.23 -22.14 9.48
C HIS A 416 -12.07 -21.30 8.54
N CYS A 417 -11.40 -20.53 7.69
CA CYS A 417 -12.04 -19.61 6.76
C CYS A 417 -12.02 -20.13 5.32
N ASP A 418 -12.94 -19.62 4.50
CA ASP A 418 -12.85 -19.74 3.06
C ASP A 418 -11.68 -18.90 2.49
N ALA A 419 -11.42 -19.01 1.18
CA ALA A 419 -10.40 -18.23 0.49
C ALA A 419 -10.63 -16.70 0.52
N HIS A 420 -11.81 -16.26 0.95
CA HIS A 420 -12.19 -14.86 1.09
C HIS A 420 -12.08 -14.35 2.53
N GLY A 421 -11.76 -15.22 3.50
CA GLY A 421 -11.65 -14.87 4.91
C GLY A 421 -12.98 -14.88 5.67
N ASN A 422 -14.03 -15.53 5.14
CA ASN A 422 -15.27 -15.75 5.88
C ASN A 422 -15.11 -17.00 6.76
N LEU A 423 -15.49 -16.91 8.02
CA LEU A 423 -15.45 -18.06 8.93
C LEU A 423 -16.43 -19.14 8.43
N LEU A 424 -15.93 -20.36 8.29
CA LEU A 424 -16.73 -21.54 7.93
C LEU A 424 -16.93 -22.45 9.13
N PHE A 425 -15.85 -22.74 9.85
CA PHE A 425 -15.84 -23.62 11.02
C PHE A 425 -14.86 -23.10 12.06
N ALA A 426 -15.06 -23.48 13.32
CA ALA A 426 -14.11 -23.25 14.39
C ALA A 426 -13.94 -24.53 15.22
N GLY A 427 -12.71 -24.85 15.59
CA GLY A 427 -12.39 -25.98 16.45
C GLY A 427 -11.64 -25.54 17.69
N SER A 428 -11.83 -26.27 18.78
CA SER A 428 -11.06 -26.10 20.01
C SER A 428 -9.96 -27.14 20.09
N GLU A 429 -8.88 -26.84 20.80
CA GLU A 429 -7.88 -27.85 21.13
C GLU A 429 -8.38 -28.94 22.07
N ASP A 430 -9.42 -28.66 22.87
CA ASP A 430 -9.98 -29.59 23.86
C ASP A 430 -10.96 -30.58 23.26
N ASP A 431 -11.60 -30.22 22.14
CA ASP A 431 -12.56 -31.05 21.42
C ASP A 431 -12.09 -31.27 19.98
N ARG A 432 -11.37 -32.39 19.80
CA ARG A 432 -10.89 -32.85 18.49
C ARG A 432 -11.92 -33.66 17.72
N GLU A 433 -13.13 -33.84 18.26
CA GLU A 433 -14.18 -34.66 17.67
C GLU A 433 -15.30 -33.79 17.04
N ALA A 434 -15.59 -32.62 17.60
CA ALA A 434 -16.58 -31.67 17.05
C ALA A 434 -15.96 -30.38 16.50
N LEU A 435 -16.65 -29.75 15.54
CA LEU A 435 -16.38 -28.39 15.06
C LEU A 435 -17.65 -27.55 15.26
N ALA A 436 -17.50 -26.31 15.70
CA ALA A 436 -18.57 -25.33 15.66
C ALA A 436 -18.80 -24.87 14.21
N GLY A 437 -20.07 -24.69 13.84
CA GLY A 437 -20.50 -24.29 12.50
C GLY A 437 -21.38 -25.34 11.81
N PRO A 438 -21.67 -25.17 10.51
CA PRO A 438 -21.12 -24.15 9.61
C PRO A 438 -21.58 -22.73 9.99
N PHE A 439 -20.65 -21.78 9.96
CA PHE A 439 -20.94 -20.36 10.04
C PHE A 439 -21.30 -19.87 8.64
N ALA A 440 -22.50 -19.31 8.47
CA ALA A 440 -22.98 -18.83 7.18
C ALA A 440 -23.34 -17.34 7.23
N SER A 441 -23.13 -16.65 6.11
CA SER A 441 -23.56 -15.27 5.91
C SER A 441 -24.15 -15.07 4.52
N ASP A 442 -24.99 -14.04 4.38
CA ASP A 442 -25.40 -13.56 3.07
C ASP A 442 -24.18 -12.99 2.30
N PRO A 443 -24.29 -12.79 0.97
CA PRO A 443 -23.21 -12.24 0.16
C PRO A 443 -22.61 -10.91 0.65
N TYR A 444 -23.35 -10.13 1.43
CA TYR A 444 -22.94 -8.85 2.01
C TYR A 444 -22.48 -8.98 3.48
N GLY A 445 -22.36 -10.20 4.00
CA GLY A 445 -21.79 -10.50 5.31
C GLY A 445 -22.77 -10.47 6.47
N LEU A 446 -24.08 -10.40 6.22
CA LEU A 446 -25.07 -10.51 7.29
C LEU A 446 -25.07 -11.96 7.80
N PRO A 447 -24.76 -12.22 9.09
CA PRO A 447 -24.79 -13.57 9.63
C PRO A 447 -26.18 -14.20 9.47
N LEU A 448 -26.22 -15.42 8.98
CA LEU A 448 -27.44 -16.22 8.92
C LEU A 448 -27.57 -17.02 10.22
N ALA A 449 -28.79 -17.22 10.69
CA ALA A 449 -29.05 -17.99 11.89
C ALA A 449 -28.44 -19.40 11.75
N VAL A 450 -27.74 -19.84 12.80
CA VAL A 450 -27.26 -21.23 12.91
C VAL A 450 -28.45 -22.09 13.34
N GLU A 451 -28.68 -23.22 12.68
CA GLU A 451 -29.64 -24.22 13.16
C GLU A 451 -29.25 -24.67 14.57
N GLY A 452 -30.18 -24.59 15.55
CA GLY A 452 -29.96 -25.05 16.93
C GLY A 452 -29.90 -23.98 18.03
N GLY A 453 -29.94 -22.68 17.69
CA GLY A 453 -30.41 -21.62 18.61
C GLY A 453 -29.55 -21.24 19.84
N GLY A 454 -28.32 -21.73 19.98
CA GLY A 454 -27.39 -21.30 21.04
C GLY A 454 -26.64 -20.00 20.73
N GLU A 455 -26.32 -19.20 21.75
CA GLU A 455 -25.31 -18.14 21.62
C GLU A 455 -23.97 -18.79 21.24
N ASN A 456 -23.45 -18.46 20.07
CA ASN A 456 -22.18 -19.01 19.61
C ASN A 456 -21.04 -18.22 20.26
N PRO A 457 -20.17 -18.86 21.06
CA PRO A 457 -19.06 -18.16 21.70
C PRO A 457 -18.06 -17.63 20.66
N VAL A 458 -17.99 -18.21 19.46
CA VAL A 458 -17.04 -17.79 18.43
C VAL A 458 -17.59 -16.60 17.64
N PRO A 459 -16.87 -15.47 17.57
CA PRO A 459 -17.32 -14.33 16.78
C PRO A 459 -17.27 -14.65 15.29
N TYR A 460 -18.33 -14.27 14.57
CA TYR A 460 -18.36 -14.36 13.11
C TYR A 460 -17.23 -13.53 12.48
N LEU A 461 -16.60 -14.10 11.45
CA LEU A 461 -15.68 -13.36 10.59
C LEU A 461 -16.27 -13.27 9.19
N TYR A 462 -16.26 -12.06 8.65
CA TYR A 462 -16.57 -11.80 7.27
C TYR A 462 -15.42 -11.01 6.66
N ARG A 463 -14.81 -11.54 5.60
CA ARG A 463 -13.59 -10.96 5.00
C ARG A 463 -12.49 -10.68 6.03
N GLY A 464 -12.32 -11.58 7.01
CA GLY A 464 -11.36 -11.44 8.11
C GLY A 464 -11.67 -10.32 9.11
N ARG A 465 -12.89 -9.75 9.07
CA ARG A 465 -13.37 -8.70 9.99
C ARG A 465 -14.28 -9.28 11.05
N LEU A 466 -14.09 -8.81 12.28
CA LEU A 466 -14.84 -9.24 13.44
C LEU A 466 -16.26 -8.66 13.42
N TRP A 467 -17.24 -9.53 13.63
CA TRP A 467 -18.62 -9.13 13.88
C TRP A 467 -18.80 -8.61 15.30
N HIS A 468 -19.28 -7.37 15.45
CA HIS A 468 -19.70 -6.83 16.74
C HIS A 468 -21.20 -7.11 16.91
N ALA A 469 -21.53 -8.25 17.53
CA ALA A 469 -22.90 -8.74 17.65
C ALA A 469 -23.84 -7.79 18.40
N ASP A 470 -23.32 -7.08 19.41
CA ASP A 470 -24.04 -6.06 20.14
C ASP A 470 -24.41 -4.85 19.28
N LEU A 471 -23.56 -4.49 18.31
CA LEU A 471 -23.80 -3.35 17.42
C LEU A 471 -24.57 -3.73 16.16
N GLY A 472 -24.45 -4.99 15.74
CA GLY A 472 -24.88 -5.43 14.42
C GLY A 472 -24.01 -4.86 13.29
N LEU A 473 -22.71 -4.66 13.52
CA LEU A 473 -21.81 -3.98 12.58
C LEU A 473 -20.44 -4.69 12.47
N TYR A 474 -19.77 -4.46 11.33
CA TYR A 474 -18.34 -4.73 11.17
C TYR A 474 -17.55 -3.43 11.24
N ARG A 475 -16.39 -3.45 11.92
CA ARG A 475 -15.40 -2.39 11.80
C ARG A 475 -14.44 -2.71 10.65
N ILE A 476 -14.45 -1.88 9.61
CA ILE A 476 -13.58 -2.04 8.44
C ILE A 476 -12.72 -0.78 8.37
N GLY A 477 -11.45 -0.92 8.77
CA GLY A 477 -10.51 0.18 9.02
C GLY A 477 -11.15 1.37 9.74
N GLY A 478 -11.29 2.49 9.03
CA GLY A 478 -11.83 3.76 9.57
C GLY A 478 -13.35 3.86 9.65
N ARG A 479 -14.12 2.94 9.05
CA ARG A 479 -15.59 3.04 8.94
C ARG A 479 -16.34 1.85 9.54
N TRP A 480 -17.57 2.11 9.96
CA TRP A 480 -18.52 1.09 10.40
C TRP A 480 -19.38 0.65 9.22
N TYR A 481 -19.36 -0.65 8.93
CA TYR A 481 -20.16 -1.28 7.90
C TYR A 481 -21.36 -1.98 8.52
N ASP A 482 -22.55 -1.67 8.00
CA ASP A 482 -23.80 -2.32 8.37
C ASP A 482 -24.19 -3.31 7.28
N PRO A 483 -24.03 -4.64 7.49
CA PRO A 483 -24.36 -5.64 6.49
C PRO A 483 -25.87 -5.75 6.26
N ALA A 484 -26.70 -5.36 7.23
CA ALA A 484 -28.14 -5.37 7.06
C ALA A 484 -28.52 -4.29 6.04
N LEU A 485 -27.93 -3.08 6.15
CA LEU A 485 -28.11 -1.98 5.20
C LEU A 485 -27.27 -2.12 3.92
N ARG A 486 -26.28 -3.03 3.92
CA ARG A 486 -25.33 -3.29 2.83
C ARG A 486 -24.51 -2.05 2.45
N ARG A 487 -24.19 -1.24 3.45
CA ARG A 487 -23.45 0.02 3.28
C ARG A 487 -22.75 0.44 4.57
N PHE A 488 -21.77 1.33 4.41
CA PHE A 488 -21.15 2.05 5.51
C PHE A 488 -22.11 3.04 6.17
N LEU A 489 -21.92 3.30 7.46
CA LEU A 489 -22.66 4.34 8.18
C LEU A 489 -22.23 5.75 7.79
N THR A 490 -21.03 5.91 7.24
CA THR A 490 -20.47 7.20 6.84
C THR A 490 -20.01 7.20 5.38
N PRO A 491 -20.16 8.34 4.67
CA PRO A 491 -19.63 8.50 3.32
C PRO A 491 -18.12 8.29 3.28
N ASP A 492 -17.62 7.79 2.16
CA ASP A 492 -16.19 7.70 1.89
C ASP A 492 -15.59 9.10 1.74
N THR A 493 -14.47 9.32 2.41
CA THR A 493 -13.69 10.55 2.30
C THR A 493 -12.71 10.51 1.12
N TYR A 494 -12.50 9.35 0.50
CA TYR A 494 -11.72 9.21 -0.73
C TYR A 494 -12.64 9.43 -1.94
N THR A 495 -13.01 10.68 -2.16
CA THR A 495 -14.01 11.08 -3.16
C THR A 495 -13.50 10.93 -4.61
N GLY A 496 -12.17 10.93 -4.81
CA GLY A 496 -11.52 11.08 -6.11
C GLY A 496 -11.65 12.48 -6.71
N ALA A 497 -12.30 13.40 -6.00
CA ALA A 497 -12.52 14.78 -6.40
C ALA A 497 -11.54 15.72 -5.68
N PRO A 498 -11.53 17.03 -5.96
CA PRO A 498 -10.60 17.98 -5.34
C PRO A 498 -10.63 18.01 -3.80
N ASP A 499 -11.74 17.57 -3.20
CA ASP A 499 -11.97 17.46 -1.76
C ASP A 499 -11.56 16.10 -1.15
N ASP A 500 -10.91 15.21 -1.92
CA ASP A 500 -10.46 13.90 -1.46
C ASP A 500 -9.48 14.01 -0.28
N ALA A 501 -9.73 13.27 0.80
CA ALA A 501 -8.91 13.33 2.00
C ALA A 501 -7.45 12.89 1.78
N ARG A 502 -7.13 12.14 0.73
CA ARG A 502 -5.72 11.82 0.36
C ARG A 502 -4.99 13.05 -0.18
N LEU A 503 -5.72 14.00 -0.74
CA LEU A 503 -5.19 15.29 -1.16
C LEU A 503 -5.15 16.25 0.03
N LEU A 504 -6.28 16.39 0.71
CA LEU A 504 -6.49 17.34 1.80
C LEU A 504 -6.21 16.68 3.15
N ASN A 505 -4.92 16.45 3.41
CA ASN A 505 -4.44 15.89 4.67
C ASN A 505 -3.43 16.82 5.34
N PRO A 506 -3.23 16.70 6.66
CA PRO A 506 -2.34 17.58 7.40
C PRO A 506 -0.86 17.50 7.00
N PHE A 507 -0.44 16.43 6.32
CA PHE A 507 0.97 16.19 5.97
C PHE A 507 1.34 16.69 4.57
N ARG A 508 0.36 17.01 3.72
CA ARG A 508 0.58 17.42 2.33
C ARG A 508 0.36 18.92 2.17
N LYS A 509 1.41 19.63 1.74
CA LYS A 509 1.35 21.07 1.46
C LYS A 509 0.51 21.37 0.22
N ALA A 510 -0.16 22.51 0.20
CA ALA A 510 -1.05 22.97 -0.86
C ALA A 510 -0.46 22.85 -2.29
N GLY A 511 0.82 23.20 -2.47
CA GLY A 511 1.49 23.07 -3.77
C GLY A 511 1.55 21.63 -4.29
N GLU A 512 1.79 20.66 -3.41
CA GLU A 512 1.81 19.22 -3.75
C GLU A 512 0.39 18.69 -4.03
N GLN A 513 -0.63 19.26 -3.38
CA GLN A 513 -2.03 18.86 -3.59
C GLN A 513 -2.48 19.13 -5.02
N ARG A 514 -2.01 20.21 -5.66
CA ARG A 514 -2.40 20.55 -7.04
C ARG A 514 -1.92 19.52 -8.05
N MET A 515 -0.65 19.10 -7.96
CA MET A 515 -0.11 18.05 -8.83
C MET A 515 -0.81 16.71 -8.59
N ALA A 516 -1.03 16.37 -7.31
CA ALA A 516 -1.72 15.15 -6.95
C ALA A 516 -3.20 15.13 -7.38
N ARG A 517 -3.88 16.31 -7.39
CA ARG A 517 -5.25 16.46 -7.89
C ARG A 517 -5.35 15.99 -9.33
N ALA A 518 -4.45 16.42 -10.20
CA ALA A 518 -4.48 16.03 -11.62
C ALA A 518 -4.33 14.51 -11.80
N GLN A 519 -3.44 13.88 -11.05
CA GLN A 519 -3.22 12.43 -11.12
C GLN A 519 -4.43 11.63 -10.61
N ILE A 520 -4.93 11.96 -9.41
CA ILE A 520 -6.09 11.28 -8.83
C ILE A 520 -7.30 11.44 -9.74
N LEU A 521 -7.51 12.64 -10.29
CA LEU A 521 -8.61 12.93 -11.18
C LEU A 521 -8.50 12.20 -12.52
N ALA A 522 -7.29 12.04 -13.07
CA ALA A 522 -7.06 11.26 -14.28
C ALA A 522 -7.35 9.76 -14.06
N ASP A 523 -6.91 9.19 -12.94
CA ASP A 523 -7.20 7.80 -12.59
C ASP A 523 -8.69 7.60 -12.30
N TRP A 524 -9.31 8.58 -11.64
CA TRP A 524 -10.74 8.64 -11.38
C TRP A 524 -11.58 8.66 -12.66
N LEU A 525 -11.14 9.41 -13.68
CA LEU A 525 -11.81 9.47 -14.98
C LEU A 525 -11.55 8.24 -15.86
N ARG A 526 -10.74 7.26 -15.42
CA ARG A 526 -10.48 6.02 -16.17
C ARG A 526 -11.31 4.82 -15.71
N GLN A 527 -11.99 4.89 -14.58
CA GLN A 527 -12.75 3.75 -14.02
C GLN A 527 -14.22 4.08 -13.75
N PRO A 528 -15.13 3.10 -13.84
CA PRO A 528 -16.52 3.28 -13.43
C PRO A 528 -16.64 3.68 -11.97
N ARG A 529 -17.50 4.67 -11.69
CA ARG A 529 -17.70 5.24 -10.36
C ARG A 529 -18.92 4.60 -9.70
N LEU A 530 -18.85 4.33 -8.39
CA LEU A 530 -20.07 4.32 -7.59
C LEU A 530 -20.37 5.71 -7.06
N ARG A 531 -21.61 6.14 -7.28
CA ARG A 531 -22.10 7.43 -6.83
C ARG A 531 -22.40 7.40 -5.33
N ASN A 532 -22.87 6.27 -4.83
CA ASN A 532 -23.07 6.05 -3.40
C ASN A 532 -21.73 5.93 -2.66
N ARG A 533 -21.32 7.02 -1.99
CA ARG A 533 -20.14 7.07 -1.12
C ARG A 533 -20.22 6.15 0.11
N THR A 534 -21.38 5.60 0.43
CA THR A 534 -21.55 4.60 1.51
C THR A 534 -21.48 3.17 1.01
N ALA A 535 -21.39 2.91 -0.30
CA ALA A 535 -21.40 1.56 -0.83
C ALA A 535 -20.23 0.72 -0.31
N TYR A 536 -20.51 -0.53 0.07
CA TYR A 536 -19.48 -1.48 0.47
C TYR A 536 -18.93 -2.21 -0.74
N CYS A 537 -17.60 -2.24 -0.88
CA CYS A 537 -16.92 -2.96 -1.97
C CYS A 537 -17.51 -2.67 -3.35
N ALA A 538 -17.94 -1.44 -3.62
CA ALA A 538 -18.56 -1.06 -4.89
C ALA A 538 -19.79 -1.93 -5.28
N ASN A 539 -20.55 -2.41 -4.30
CA ASN A 539 -21.63 -3.39 -4.47
C ASN A 539 -21.18 -4.71 -5.12
N ASP A 540 -19.89 -5.03 -5.06
CA ASP A 540 -19.30 -6.31 -5.44
C ASP A 540 -18.46 -6.86 -4.27
N PRO A 541 -19.12 -7.25 -3.16
CA PRO A 541 -18.44 -7.76 -1.97
C PRO A 541 -17.70 -9.09 -2.22
N ILE A 542 -18.05 -9.80 -3.30
CA ILE A 542 -17.49 -11.10 -3.64
C ILE A 542 -16.07 -10.94 -4.19
N ASN A 543 -15.89 -10.05 -5.18
CA ASN A 543 -14.59 -9.90 -5.82
C ASN A 543 -13.72 -8.81 -5.21
N ARG A 544 -14.32 -7.86 -4.49
CA ARG A 544 -13.60 -6.72 -3.92
C ARG A 544 -13.49 -6.83 -2.41
N PHE A 545 -12.36 -6.38 -1.90
CA PHE A 545 -12.04 -6.32 -0.49
C PHE A 545 -11.75 -4.86 -0.11
N ASP A 546 -12.30 -4.42 1.01
CA ASP A 546 -12.05 -3.10 1.57
C ASP A 546 -11.10 -3.24 2.78
N PRO A 547 -9.81 -2.89 2.63
CA PRO A 547 -8.79 -3.10 3.66
C PRO A 547 -8.84 -2.07 4.80
N ASP A 548 -9.20 -0.84 4.50
CA ASP A 548 -9.11 0.31 5.41
C ASP A 548 -10.46 1.00 5.62
N GLY A 549 -11.54 0.42 5.08
CA GLY A 549 -12.82 1.08 5.04
C GLY A 549 -12.75 2.30 4.14
N HIS A 550 -11.84 2.38 3.19
CA HIS A 550 -11.83 3.41 2.18
C HIS A 550 -11.66 2.76 0.83
N TRP A 551 -12.35 3.29 -0.16
CA TRP A 551 -12.14 2.82 -1.50
C TRP A 551 -10.81 3.37 -2.03
N SER A 552 -9.75 2.59 -1.84
CA SER A 552 -8.46 2.89 -2.46
C SER A 552 -8.55 2.57 -3.95
N PHE A 553 -8.54 3.61 -4.79
CA PHE A 553 -8.28 3.52 -6.24
C PHE A 553 -6.90 2.87 -6.57
N GLY A 554 -6.11 2.52 -5.55
CA GLY A 554 -4.67 2.27 -5.62
C GLY A 554 -4.22 0.81 -5.49
N GLY A 555 -5.12 -0.18 -5.56
CA GLY A 555 -4.71 -1.60 -5.55
C GLY A 555 -3.82 -2.02 -6.74
N VAL A 556 -3.72 -1.18 -7.78
CA VAL A 556 -2.93 -1.44 -8.99
C VAL A 556 -1.69 -0.55 -9.09
N LEU A 557 -1.66 0.61 -8.44
CA LEU A 557 -0.58 1.60 -8.61
C LEU A 557 0.75 1.16 -7.96
N LEU A 558 0.70 0.47 -6.83
CA LEU A 558 1.90 -0.11 -6.19
C LEU A 558 2.50 -1.27 -7.00
N SER A 559 1.65 -2.06 -7.66
CA SER A 559 2.07 -3.17 -8.52
C SER A 559 2.61 -2.69 -9.87
N LEU A 560 2.04 -1.61 -10.43
CA LEU A 560 2.54 -0.99 -11.67
C LEU A 560 3.86 -0.24 -11.47
N LEU A 561 4.09 0.38 -10.30
CA LEU A 561 5.37 1.02 -9.99
C LEU A 561 6.53 0.02 -9.96
N GLY A 562 6.31 -1.21 -9.47
CA GLY A 562 7.33 -2.27 -9.51
C GLY A 562 7.66 -2.73 -10.95
N VAL A 563 6.68 -2.74 -11.85
CA VAL A 563 6.85 -3.18 -13.26
C VAL A 563 7.48 -2.08 -14.12
N LEU A 564 7.07 -0.82 -13.90
CA LEU A 564 7.65 0.36 -14.57
C LEU A 564 9.13 0.58 -14.20
N TRP A 565 9.56 0.13 -13.02
CA TRP A 565 10.96 0.26 -12.57
C TRP A 565 11.86 -0.91 -12.93
N THR A 566 11.32 -2.11 -13.17
CA THR A 566 12.15 -3.31 -13.40
C THR A 566 12.46 -3.55 -14.88
N LEU A 567 11.51 -3.29 -15.79
CA LEU A 567 11.70 -3.58 -17.22
C LEU A 567 12.73 -2.66 -17.92
N PRO A 568 12.71 -1.32 -17.74
CA PRO A 568 13.69 -0.45 -18.37
C PRO A 568 15.11 -0.70 -17.85
N ASN A 569 15.25 -0.93 -16.54
CA ASN A 569 16.55 -1.20 -15.92
C ASN A 569 17.13 -2.56 -16.32
N THR A 570 16.28 -3.59 -16.51
CA THR A 570 16.73 -4.90 -17.00
C THR A 570 17.14 -4.84 -18.47
N ALA A 571 16.37 -4.14 -19.32
CA ALA A 571 16.71 -3.94 -20.72
C ALA A 571 17.99 -3.10 -20.90
N PHE A 572 18.15 -2.06 -20.07
CA PHE A 572 19.36 -1.25 -20.02
C PHE A 572 20.59 -2.07 -19.59
N GLY A 573 20.46 -2.88 -18.54
CA GLY A 573 21.53 -3.79 -18.09
C GLY A 573 21.96 -4.76 -19.19
N LEU A 574 21.00 -5.36 -19.91
CA LEU A 574 21.28 -6.29 -20.99
C LEU A 574 21.98 -5.62 -22.19
N ALA A 575 21.58 -4.39 -22.54
CA ALA A 575 22.20 -3.63 -23.61
C ALA A 575 23.66 -3.27 -23.29
N VAL A 576 23.95 -2.89 -22.04
CA VAL A 576 25.32 -2.60 -21.58
C VAL A 576 26.18 -3.86 -21.64
N GLU A 577 25.66 -5.00 -21.22
CA GLU A 577 26.39 -6.28 -21.17
C GLU A 577 26.76 -6.77 -22.59
N VAL A 578 25.83 -6.71 -23.54
CA VAL A 578 26.08 -7.03 -24.96
C VAL A 578 27.12 -6.07 -25.58
N THR A 579 27.04 -4.78 -25.26
CA THR A 579 27.98 -3.77 -25.79
C THR A 579 29.41 -4.02 -25.27
N CYS A 580 29.56 -4.37 -23.99
CA CYS A 580 30.86 -4.71 -23.41
C CYS A 580 31.47 -5.97 -24.05
N LEU A 581 30.63 -6.98 -24.33
CA LEU A 581 31.07 -8.24 -24.94
C LEU A 581 31.56 -8.03 -26.39
N LEU A 582 30.86 -7.19 -27.16
CA LEU A 582 31.31 -6.76 -28.50
C LEU A 582 32.62 -5.96 -28.42
N GLY A 583 32.75 -5.07 -27.44
CA GLY A 583 33.97 -4.30 -27.18
C GLY A 583 35.18 -5.20 -26.90
N GLU A 584 35.03 -6.23 -26.09
CA GLU A 584 36.09 -7.21 -25.80
C GLU A 584 36.49 -8.02 -27.05
N VAL A 585 35.53 -8.43 -27.88
CA VAL A 585 35.82 -9.14 -29.14
C VAL A 585 36.64 -8.25 -30.08
N VAL A 586 36.26 -6.97 -30.22
CA VAL A 586 37.00 -6.00 -31.02
C VAL A 586 38.41 -5.77 -30.43
N ARG A 587 38.53 -5.63 -29.11
CA ARG A 587 39.83 -5.49 -28.43
C ARG A 587 40.76 -6.65 -28.73
N TRP A 588 40.27 -7.89 -28.66
CA TRP A 588 41.06 -9.08 -28.98
C TRP A 588 41.52 -9.09 -30.43
N LEU A 589 40.64 -8.78 -31.38
CA LEU A 589 40.99 -8.70 -32.81
C LEU A 589 42.06 -7.63 -33.05
N VAL A 590 41.92 -6.45 -32.45
CA VAL A 590 42.87 -5.34 -32.58
C VAL A 590 44.23 -5.69 -32.00
N CYS A 591 44.28 -6.27 -30.79
CA CYS A 591 45.53 -6.74 -30.19
C CYS A 591 46.22 -7.77 -31.09
N LEU A 592 45.45 -8.68 -31.70
CA LEU A 592 45.98 -9.73 -32.57
C LEU A 592 46.63 -9.17 -33.84
N PHE A 593 46.05 -8.14 -34.46
CA PHE A 593 46.53 -7.61 -35.73
C PHE A 593 47.54 -6.45 -35.61
N SER A 594 47.60 -5.76 -34.47
CA SER A 594 48.38 -4.52 -34.33
C SER A 594 49.71 -4.63 -33.59
N GLY A 595 50.02 -5.77 -32.96
CA GLY A 595 51.28 -5.93 -32.22
C GLY A 595 51.38 -5.11 -30.93
N GLY A 596 50.28 -4.53 -30.45
CA GLY A 596 50.17 -3.97 -29.09
C GLY A 596 50.60 -2.51 -28.93
N ASN A 597 49.86 -1.59 -29.57
CA ASN A 597 49.51 -0.22 -29.13
C ASN A 597 49.03 0.57 -30.37
N VAL A 598 47.71 0.77 -30.52
CA VAL A 598 47.16 1.51 -31.67
C VAL A 598 46.02 2.42 -31.22
N SER A 599 46.02 3.63 -31.77
CA SER A 599 44.89 4.55 -31.79
C SER A 599 44.39 4.69 -33.22
N TRP A 600 43.08 4.61 -33.46
CA TRP A 600 42.50 4.95 -34.76
C TRP A 600 41.27 5.84 -34.61
N GLN A 601 41.05 6.69 -35.62
CA GLN A 601 39.85 7.52 -35.74
C GLN A 601 38.93 6.92 -36.79
N THR A 602 37.67 6.68 -36.43
CA THR A 602 36.62 6.23 -37.35
C THR A 602 35.41 7.16 -37.29
N PRO A 603 34.63 7.31 -38.37
CA PRO A 603 33.43 8.14 -38.33
C PRO A 603 32.43 7.58 -37.31
N GLY A 604 32.25 8.29 -36.19
CA GLY A 604 31.24 7.98 -35.16
C GLY A 604 31.77 7.51 -33.80
N PHE A 605 32.98 6.97 -33.71
CA PHE A 605 33.67 6.71 -32.43
C PHE A 605 35.19 6.59 -32.63
N ASP A 606 35.97 7.09 -31.67
CA ASP A 606 37.42 6.93 -31.62
C ASP A 606 37.78 5.78 -30.69
N ALA A 607 38.84 5.01 -30.97
CA ALA A 607 39.25 3.89 -30.13
C ALA A 607 40.77 3.87 -29.91
N ALA A 608 41.17 3.48 -28.69
CA ALA A 608 42.57 3.33 -28.31
C ALA A 608 42.79 2.04 -27.51
N ALA A 609 43.82 1.28 -27.85
CA ALA A 609 44.21 0.06 -27.15
C ALA A 609 45.63 0.18 -26.61
N SER A 610 45.85 -0.22 -25.35
CA SER A 610 47.19 -0.29 -24.76
C SER A 610 47.55 -1.72 -24.37
N GLY A 611 48.53 -2.30 -25.07
CA GLY A 611 49.09 -3.60 -24.73
C GLY A 611 49.87 -3.59 -23.41
N ARG A 612 50.43 -2.44 -23.02
CA ARG A 612 51.18 -2.27 -21.75
C ARG A 612 50.26 -2.26 -20.53
N LEU A 613 49.03 -1.75 -20.67
CA LEU A 613 48.05 -1.61 -19.58
C LEU A 613 46.94 -2.67 -19.63
N ASN A 614 46.93 -3.52 -20.66
CA ASN A 614 45.89 -4.52 -20.94
C ASN A 614 44.47 -3.91 -20.94
N ALA A 615 44.31 -2.71 -21.51
CA ALA A 615 43.08 -1.93 -21.47
C ALA A 615 42.71 -1.34 -22.84
N PHE A 616 41.43 -1.03 -23.02
CA PHE A 616 40.83 -0.54 -24.27
C PHE A 616 39.84 0.59 -24.00
N ALA A 617 39.93 1.68 -24.75
CA ALA A 617 39.06 2.84 -24.63
C ALA A 617 38.23 3.07 -25.89
N LEU A 618 36.95 3.37 -25.71
CA LEU A 618 35.96 3.72 -26.73
C LEU A 618 35.44 5.14 -26.47
N VAL A 619 35.44 5.98 -27.49
CA VAL A 619 35.02 7.37 -27.41
C VAL A 619 33.71 7.60 -28.14
N PHE A 620 32.72 8.11 -27.43
CA PHE A 620 31.39 8.38 -27.97
C PHE A 620 31.21 9.87 -28.21
N LYS A 621 30.87 10.27 -29.44
CA LYS A 621 30.51 11.65 -29.78
C LYS A 621 28.99 11.74 -29.89
N GLY A 622 28.34 12.25 -28.85
CA GLY A 622 26.87 12.30 -28.70
C GLY A 622 26.23 10.99 -28.24
N GLY A 623 24.98 11.06 -27.77
CA GLY A 623 24.23 9.91 -27.23
C GLY A 623 24.43 9.67 -25.72
N TRP A 624 24.31 8.41 -25.30
CA TRP A 624 24.18 7.94 -23.89
C TRP A 624 25.06 8.64 -22.84
N LEU A 625 26.32 8.92 -23.13
CA LEU A 625 27.25 9.65 -22.24
C LEU A 625 27.16 11.18 -22.36
N GLY A 626 26.90 11.69 -23.57
CA GLY A 626 26.73 13.13 -23.85
C GLY A 626 25.47 13.74 -23.19
N SER A 627 24.57 12.93 -22.65
CA SER A 627 23.41 13.38 -21.85
C SER A 627 23.80 13.85 -20.44
N PHE A 628 25.03 13.62 -19.99
CA PHE A 628 25.53 14.03 -18.67
C PHE A 628 26.72 14.99 -18.85
N GLU A 629 26.46 16.30 -18.88
CA GLU A 629 27.46 17.33 -19.23
C GLU A 629 28.71 17.33 -18.31
N SER A 630 28.58 16.90 -17.05
CA SER A 630 29.67 16.86 -16.08
C SER A 630 30.53 15.58 -16.12
N LEU A 631 30.12 14.57 -16.90
CA LEU A 631 30.68 13.23 -16.83
C LEU A 631 31.63 12.96 -18.00
N LEU A 632 32.90 12.70 -17.68
CA LEU A 632 33.95 12.55 -18.68
C LEU A 632 34.08 11.12 -19.22
N GLY A 633 33.87 10.12 -18.36
CA GLY A 633 33.96 8.72 -18.75
C GLY A 633 33.52 7.75 -17.65
N ILE A 634 33.31 6.49 -18.04
CA ILE A 634 32.94 5.37 -17.17
C ILE A 634 33.81 4.17 -17.54
N THR A 635 34.32 3.46 -16.53
CA THR A 635 35.12 2.24 -16.71
C THR A 635 34.33 1.00 -16.32
N PHE A 636 34.39 -0.05 -17.16
CA PHE A 636 33.91 -1.40 -16.85
C PHE A 636 35.06 -2.39 -17.01
N GLY A 637 35.70 -2.76 -15.90
CA GLY A 637 36.91 -3.59 -15.94
C GLY A 637 38.00 -2.92 -16.79
N ASN A 638 38.46 -3.61 -17.84
CA ASN A 638 39.51 -3.11 -18.73
C ASN A 638 38.98 -2.36 -19.97
N VAL A 639 37.67 -2.10 -20.04
CA VAL A 639 37.03 -1.33 -21.11
C VAL A 639 36.58 0.03 -20.57
N ILE A 640 37.00 1.10 -21.24
CA ILE A 640 36.75 2.49 -20.86
C ILE A 640 35.83 3.13 -21.88
N PHE A 641 34.80 3.82 -21.43
CA PHE A 641 33.90 4.62 -22.25
C PHE A 641 34.16 6.09 -21.95
N VAL A 642 34.56 6.87 -22.95
CA VAL A 642 34.92 8.29 -22.80
C VAL A 642 33.97 9.15 -23.62
N ASN A 643 33.51 10.25 -23.03
CA ASN A 643 32.73 11.24 -23.76
C ASN A 643 33.66 12.06 -24.68
N GLY A 644 33.44 11.98 -25.99
CA GLY A 644 34.25 12.59 -27.04
C GLY A 644 34.11 14.11 -27.20
N GLU A 645 33.14 14.74 -26.53
CA GLU A 645 33.01 16.21 -26.52
C GLU A 645 34.00 16.91 -25.59
N TYR A 646 34.86 16.14 -24.90
CA TYR A 646 35.85 16.67 -23.97
C TYR A 646 36.78 17.74 -24.59
N GLU A 647 37.12 17.61 -25.86
CA GLU A 647 37.94 18.60 -26.58
C GLU A 647 37.28 19.99 -26.64
N GLN A 648 35.95 20.05 -26.49
CA GLN A 648 35.18 21.28 -26.54
C GLN A 648 35.08 21.98 -25.18
N HIS A 649 35.36 21.27 -24.08
CA HIS A 649 35.18 21.80 -22.72
C HIS A 649 36.08 23.02 -22.47
N PRO A 650 35.53 24.13 -21.92
CA PRO A 650 36.25 25.39 -21.76
C PRO A 650 37.56 25.25 -20.99
N GLU A 651 37.57 24.41 -19.95
CA GLU A 651 38.75 24.22 -19.10
C GLU A 651 39.79 23.28 -19.72
N TRP A 652 39.33 22.28 -20.49
CA TRP A 652 40.25 21.46 -21.28
C TRP A 652 40.97 22.33 -22.30
N LYS A 653 40.26 23.21 -23.02
CA LYS A 653 40.86 24.16 -23.97
C LYS A 653 41.94 25.04 -23.35
N ARG A 654 41.83 25.39 -22.06
CA ARG A 654 42.81 26.24 -21.35
C ARG A 654 44.13 25.54 -21.03
N LEU A 655 44.19 24.20 -21.02
CA LEU A 655 45.45 23.48 -20.79
C LEU A 655 46.45 23.70 -21.95
N PRO A 656 47.76 23.78 -21.67
CA PRO A 656 48.80 23.89 -22.71
C PRO A 656 48.88 22.63 -23.58
N ASP A 657 49.47 22.71 -24.77
CA ASP A 657 49.78 21.54 -25.62
C ASP A 657 51.25 21.64 -26.06
N PRO A 658 52.14 20.70 -25.68
CA PRO A 658 51.86 19.43 -24.99
C PRO A 658 51.52 19.59 -23.49
N VAL A 659 50.78 18.61 -22.95
CA VAL A 659 50.47 18.53 -21.51
C VAL A 659 51.42 17.57 -20.79
N ARG A 660 51.48 17.72 -19.46
CA ARG A 660 52.27 16.86 -18.56
C ARG A 660 51.35 16.04 -17.68
N PRO A 661 51.20 14.73 -17.94
CA PRO A 661 50.31 13.90 -17.16
C PRO A 661 50.81 13.74 -15.71
N PRO A 662 49.92 13.87 -14.70
CA PRO A 662 50.24 13.62 -13.30
C PRO A 662 50.81 12.21 -13.08
N ALA A 663 50.35 11.27 -13.91
CA ALA A 663 50.82 9.90 -13.99
C ALA A 663 52.36 9.78 -14.08
N TYR A 664 53.03 10.67 -14.81
CA TYR A 664 54.49 10.64 -14.94
C TYR A 664 55.21 11.57 -13.95
N GLY A 665 54.50 12.05 -12.91
CA GLY A 665 55.04 13.03 -11.96
C GLY A 665 55.53 14.31 -12.63
N GLY A 666 54.89 14.70 -13.75
CA GLY A 666 55.27 15.86 -14.57
C GLY A 666 56.49 15.67 -15.48
N ALA A 667 57.11 14.48 -15.48
CA ALA A 667 58.41 14.24 -16.14
C ALA A 667 58.35 14.00 -17.66
N GLN A 668 57.19 13.66 -18.22
CA GLN A 668 57.01 13.44 -19.65
C GLN A 668 55.92 14.36 -20.20
N THR A 669 56.14 14.86 -21.42
CA THR A 669 55.17 15.63 -22.18
C THR A 669 54.55 14.78 -23.27
N ILE A 670 53.23 14.76 -23.36
CA ILE A 670 52.50 14.10 -24.44
C ILE A 670 51.59 15.11 -25.15
N PRO A 671 51.27 14.91 -26.43
CA PRO A 671 50.27 15.72 -27.11
C PRO A 671 48.97 15.72 -26.32
N LYS A 672 48.34 16.90 -26.21
CA LYS A 672 47.08 17.07 -25.48
C LYS A 672 45.99 16.12 -25.97
N SER A 673 45.97 15.79 -27.25
CA SER A 673 45.05 14.82 -27.85
C SER A 673 45.21 13.38 -27.33
N GLN A 674 46.34 13.04 -26.71
CA GLN A 674 46.60 11.70 -26.16
C GLN A 674 46.41 11.64 -24.64
N ALA A 675 46.31 12.80 -23.99
CA ALA A 675 46.45 12.89 -22.55
C ALA A 675 45.27 12.31 -21.77
N LEU A 676 44.06 12.52 -22.25
CA LEU A 676 42.88 11.96 -21.60
C LEU A 676 42.90 10.42 -21.68
N TYR A 677 43.23 9.88 -22.85
CA TYR A 677 43.33 8.43 -23.06
C TYR A 677 44.38 7.76 -22.16
N GLU A 678 45.58 8.35 -22.05
CA GLU A 678 46.62 7.80 -21.18
C GLU A 678 46.28 7.92 -19.69
N HIS A 679 45.64 9.01 -19.27
CA HIS A 679 45.17 9.18 -17.89
C HIS A 679 44.21 8.04 -17.51
N GLU A 680 43.18 7.83 -18.32
CA GLU A 680 42.15 6.83 -18.09
C GLU A 680 42.71 5.40 -18.10
N LEU A 681 43.56 5.06 -19.08
CA LEU A 681 44.14 3.72 -19.21
C LEU A 681 44.99 3.30 -17.99
N ARG A 682 45.54 4.26 -17.23
CA ARG A 682 46.41 3.95 -16.07
C ARG A 682 45.64 3.72 -14.76
N HIS A 683 44.50 4.38 -14.56
CA HIS A 683 43.69 4.21 -13.34
C HIS A 683 43.01 2.82 -13.26
N VAL A 684 42.89 2.11 -14.38
CA VAL A 684 42.41 0.71 -14.46
C VAL A 684 43.26 -0.26 -13.60
N ASN A 685 44.55 0.02 -13.41
CA ASN A 685 45.45 -0.88 -12.69
C ASN A 685 45.51 -0.62 -11.16
N GLN A 686 44.81 0.39 -10.63
CA GLN A 686 44.82 0.71 -9.19
C GLN A 686 43.77 -0.05 -8.36
N TYR A 687 42.79 -0.70 -8.99
CA TYR A 687 41.77 -1.52 -8.31
C TYR A 687 41.81 -3.01 -8.67
N SER A 688 42.80 -3.41 -9.46
CA SER A 688 42.97 -4.81 -9.86
C SER A 688 43.76 -5.56 -8.79
N TRP A 689 43.13 -6.10 -7.74
CA TRP A 689 43.70 -7.21 -6.96
C TRP A 689 42.62 -8.16 -6.36
N TRP A 690 42.73 -9.43 -6.78
CA TRP A 690 42.16 -10.71 -6.29
C TRP A 690 40.68 -11.09 -6.53
N GLY A 691 40.47 -12.06 -7.45
CA GLY A 691 39.63 -13.24 -7.17
C GLY A 691 38.38 -13.51 -8.04
N PRO A 692 37.98 -14.79 -8.24
CA PRO A 692 36.98 -15.26 -9.23
C PRO A 692 35.51 -15.17 -8.77
N PHE A 693 35.08 -14.10 -8.10
CA PHE A 693 33.70 -13.97 -7.59
C PHE A 693 32.94 -12.79 -8.23
N PHE A 694 32.34 -13.04 -9.40
CA PHE A 694 31.49 -12.08 -10.16
C PHE A 694 30.05 -12.63 -10.35
N HIS A 695 29.37 -13.02 -9.26
CA HIS A 695 28.00 -13.57 -9.33
C HIS A 695 26.92 -12.81 -8.54
N LEU A 696 27.15 -11.56 -8.13
CA LEU A 696 26.12 -10.73 -7.47
C LEU A 696 25.98 -9.29 -8.03
N GLY A 697 26.26 -9.09 -9.31
CA GLY A 697 25.61 -8.02 -10.09
C GLY A 697 25.78 -6.57 -9.62
N LEU A 698 26.97 -6.17 -9.16
CA LEU A 698 27.34 -4.75 -9.05
C LEU A 698 28.79 -4.57 -9.53
N PRO A 699 29.05 -3.96 -10.70
CA PRO A 699 30.39 -3.56 -11.06
C PRO A 699 30.85 -2.38 -10.19
N LEU A 700 32.11 -2.37 -9.77
CA LEU A 700 32.75 -1.20 -9.16
C LEU A 700 32.78 -0.08 -10.22
N PHE A 701 32.01 0.97 -10.01
CA PHE A 701 31.93 2.13 -10.90
C PHE A 701 33.07 3.10 -10.57
N GLY A 702 33.88 3.46 -11.57
CA GLY A 702 34.65 4.70 -11.57
C GLY A 702 33.87 5.74 -12.37
N VAL A 703 33.43 6.82 -11.71
CA VAL A 703 32.84 7.99 -12.37
C VAL A 703 33.83 9.13 -12.25
N TYR A 704 34.19 9.73 -13.37
CA TYR A 704 35.17 10.82 -13.40
C TYR A 704 34.49 12.12 -13.82
N GLU A 705 34.55 13.10 -12.93
CA GLU A 705 34.12 14.47 -13.19
C GLU A 705 35.32 15.33 -13.58
N TRP A 706 35.05 16.33 -14.41
CA TRP A 706 36.02 17.26 -14.98
C TRP A 706 36.99 17.89 -13.97
N ASP A 707 36.47 18.30 -12.82
CA ASP A 707 37.23 19.04 -11.80
C ASP A 707 38.42 18.25 -11.25
N VAL A 708 38.32 16.92 -11.16
CA VAL A 708 39.36 16.08 -10.57
C VAL A 708 40.58 15.97 -11.49
N ILE A 709 40.33 15.79 -12.79
CA ILE A 709 41.38 15.52 -13.78
C ILE A 709 42.15 16.80 -14.10
N LEU A 710 41.44 17.90 -14.31
CA LEU A 710 42.04 19.17 -14.69
C LEU A 710 42.94 19.75 -13.59
N ASN A 711 42.52 19.63 -12.32
CA ASN A 711 43.35 20.00 -11.17
C ASN A 711 44.65 19.19 -11.11
N GLY A 712 44.61 17.90 -11.46
CA GLY A 712 45.81 17.07 -11.53
C GLY A 712 46.85 17.61 -12.52
N TYR A 713 46.43 17.88 -13.76
CA TYR A 713 47.33 18.39 -14.82
C TYR A 713 47.92 19.77 -14.48
N GLN A 714 47.13 20.66 -13.87
CA GLN A 714 47.62 21.96 -13.42
C GLN A 714 48.68 21.82 -12.33
N ASN A 715 48.41 21.00 -11.31
CA ASN A 715 49.35 20.76 -10.21
C ASN A 715 50.67 20.14 -10.67
N ALA A 716 50.63 19.19 -11.62
CA ALA A 716 51.85 18.61 -12.19
C ALA A 716 52.71 19.63 -12.97
N GLY A 717 52.06 20.61 -13.62
CA GLY A 717 52.74 21.74 -14.24
C GLY A 717 53.42 22.64 -13.22
N PHE A 718 52.71 23.04 -12.16
CA PHE A 718 53.27 23.87 -11.08
C PHE A 718 54.43 23.19 -10.36
N GLU A 719 54.34 21.89 -10.10
CA GLU A 719 55.39 21.13 -9.39
C GLU A 719 56.69 21.05 -10.20
N GLN A 720 56.59 20.97 -11.53
CA GLN A 720 57.75 20.92 -12.41
C GLN A 720 58.34 22.31 -12.68
N ASP A 721 57.50 23.35 -12.82
CA ASP A 721 57.98 24.73 -12.90
C ASP A 721 58.72 25.12 -11.61
N ALA A 722 58.22 24.68 -10.45
CA ALA A 722 58.90 24.81 -9.16
C ALA A 722 60.25 24.05 -9.11
N ARG A 723 60.36 22.86 -9.73
CA ARG A 723 61.63 22.10 -9.81
C ARG A 723 62.64 22.70 -10.80
N GLU A 724 62.18 23.32 -11.88
CA GLU A 724 63.04 23.93 -12.90
C GLU A 724 63.50 25.34 -12.53
N HIS A 725 62.70 26.08 -11.75
CA HIS A 725 62.99 27.47 -11.36
C HIS A 725 63.29 27.66 -9.85
N GLY A 726 63.23 26.60 -9.04
CA GLY A 726 63.51 26.62 -7.61
C GLY A 726 64.75 25.79 -7.24
N GLY A 727 65.87 26.48 -7.02
CA GLY A 727 66.82 26.04 -6.00
C GLY A 727 66.25 26.44 -4.64
N PHE A 728 65.46 25.55 -4.04
CA PHE A 728 65.26 25.27 -2.60
C PHE A 728 63.94 24.53 -2.36
#